data_AF-A0A7T0JPN1-F1
#
_entry.id   AF-A0A7T0JPN1-F1
#
_cell.length_a   1.000
_cell.length_b   1.000
_cell.length_c   1.000
_cell.angle_alpha   90.00
_cell.angle_beta   90.00
_cell.angle_gamma   90.00
#
_symmetry.space_group_name_H-M   'P 1'
#
loop_
_entity.id
_entity.type
_entity.pdbx_description
1 polymer ?
#
loop_
_entity_poly.entity_id
_entity_poly.type
_entity_poly.pdbx_seq_one_letter_code
_entity_poly.pdbx_strand_id
1 'polypeptide(L)'
;MKLKSNFILALGIWIAIIGAVQARPRQAAETGDKLDRTVLPVVETKPKPIKEIDVRKAKAPARFEVKAPKGAPNVVVVLIDDMGFGQPSTFGGGVAMPTLDRLANSGLRYNNMHVTALCSPTRAALLTGRNHHTNNTGAVQDIATAFPGNTGIRPNSVAPLAEMLKLNGYNTAAFGKWHLTPLWETTGSGPFERWPTGSGFEKFYGFLGGETNHWSPYIFDGTARVELPHDPNYNFMTDMTDRSIAWVRSQQSLTPDKPFFVYFAPGATHAPHHAPQVWINKYKGKFDAGWDKYREETLARQIRLGVVPPDTKLAPKPPVIANWETLSDEEKRLYARQMEVFAGFAEFTDHEVGRFAAALEELGEMDNTLFIYIAGDNGASAEGGMVGMFNEMLAFNGMPANVAEQMPFIDKWGGPESYPHFAVGWAVAGNAPFAWSKQVAADYGGTKNGMVVHWPKGIHASGELRSQWHHVVDIAPTVLEIAGLPAPKTVNGTPQKPFEGTSLAYTFNDANAADRHRTQYFEILGNRALYHDGWLARTIHRAPWEKQPRAPFEQDQWELFDTRSDFSLAHDLATQRPAKLKAMQALFLQEAVKYNVLPLDDRSLERLVPALAGRPDLMAGRHSLTLYEGMTGIMENAFIDVKNRSLTITAEVEVPENGANGVILAQGGRFGGWALYMKDGKPAYTYNLVGMQRTSIVSSQPLASGKATIKLDFAYDGGGSGKGGAATLLVNGQKAAEGRIEHTAPFVFSLDEGADVGADEDTPVSEDYAQGNNQFTGKIVKVIVETQAPANDNPS
;
A
#
# COMPACT_ATOMS: atom_id res chain seq x y z
N MET A 1 -51.26 -21.57 66.27
CA MET A 1 -50.58 -22.90 66.22
C MET A 1 -51.58 -23.90 65.64
N LYS A 2 -51.43 -24.58 64.50
CA LYS A 2 -50.56 -24.54 63.27
C LYS A 2 -51.47 -25.11 62.13
N LEU A 3 -51.62 -24.59 60.89
CA LEU A 3 -50.70 -24.49 59.71
C LEU A 3 -50.18 -25.88 59.23
N LYS A 4 -50.31 -26.35 57.96
CA LYS A 4 -50.52 -25.70 56.63
C LYS A 4 -51.32 -26.54 55.58
N SER A 5 -51.93 -25.82 54.62
CA SER A 5 -52.50 -26.17 53.29
C SER A 5 -51.43 -26.27 52.16
N ASN A 6 -51.64 -26.62 50.87
CA ASN A 6 -52.76 -27.14 50.03
C ASN A 6 -52.16 -27.71 48.70
N PHE A 7 -52.71 -28.80 48.12
CA PHE A 7 -53.45 -28.96 46.82
C PHE A 7 -52.86 -28.29 45.54
N ILE A 8 -53.04 -28.80 44.30
CA ILE A 8 -54.05 -29.75 43.76
C ILE A 8 -53.49 -30.66 42.60
N LEU A 9 -54.35 -31.35 41.83
CA LEU A 9 -54.08 -32.34 40.76
C LEU A 9 -54.97 -32.05 39.51
N ALA A 10 -54.63 -32.52 38.29
CA ALA A 10 -55.61 -32.96 37.26
C ALA A 10 -54.97 -33.59 35.99
N LEU A 11 -55.69 -34.51 35.33
CA LEU A 11 -55.31 -35.23 34.11
C LEU A 11 -56.58 -35.48 33.25
N GLY A 12 -56.47 -35.51 31.90
CA GLY A 12 -57.37 -36.33 31.04
C GLY A 12 -58.47 -35.68 30.18
N ILE A 13 -58.16 -35.51 28.88
CA ILE A 13 -58.85 -36.14 27.72
C ILE A 13 -60.26 -35.67 27.21
N TRP A 14 -60.25 -35.09 25.99
CA TRP A 14 -61.21 -35.10 24.85
C TRP A 14 -62.62 -34.42 24.91
N ILE A 15 -62.85 -33.45 24.02
CA ILE A 15 -63.70 -33.51 22.78
C ILE A 15 -63.56 -32.19 21.97
N ALA A 16 -63.87 -32.22 20.66
CA ALA A 16 -63.53 -31.17 19.69
C ALA A 16 -64.50 -29.97 19.60
N ILE A 17 -63.98 -28.80 19.19
CA ILE A 17 -64.72 -27.71 18.53
C ILE A 17 -63.95 -27.26 17.28
N ILE A 18 -64.70 -27.05 16.19
CA ILE A 18 -64.20 -26.61 14.88
C ILE A 18 -63.88 -25.10 14.92
N GLY A 19 -62.66 -24.73 14.52
CA GLY A 19 -62.24 -23.35 14.29
C GLY A 19 -61.58 -23.19 12.94
N ALA A 20 -62.26 -22.55 11.99
CA ALA A 20 -61.77 -22.39 10.62
C ALA A 20 -60.60 -21.39 10.56
N VAL A 21 -59.37 -21.90 10.54
CA VAL A 21 -58.20 -21.09 10.15
C VAL A 21 -58.25 -20.90 8.64
N GLN A 22 -58.87 -19.81 8.20
CA GLN A 22 -58.69 -19.34 6.83
C GLN A 22 -57.20 -19.05 6.63
N ALA A 23 -56.55 -19.86 5.80
CA ALA A 23 -55.23 -19.55 5.28
C ALA A 23 -55.34 -18.24 4.49
N ARG A 24 -54.93 -17.12 5.12
CA ARG A 24 -54.63 -15.90 4.37
C ARG A 24 -53.52 -16.30 3.38
N PRO A 25 -53.73 -16.16 2.06
CA PRO A 25 -52.61 -16.35 1.15
C PRO A 25 -51.52 -15.36 1.58
N ARG A 26 -50.28 -15.84 1.71
CA ARG A 26 -49.13 -14.95 1.66
C ARG A 26 -49.20 -14.29 0.30
N GLN A 27 -49.73 -13.06 0.27
CA GLN A 27 -49.72 -12.23 -0.91
C GLN A 27 -48.24 -11.92 -1.16
N ALA A 28 -47.62 -12.74 -2.02
CA ALA A 28 -46.31 -12.43 -2.56
C ALA A 28 -46.40 -11.01 -3.12
N ALA A 29 -45.46 -10.15 -2.73
CA ALA A 29 -45.36 -8.82 -3.28
C ALA A 29 -44.81 -8.91 -4.70
N GLU A 30 -45.63 -9.40 -5.63
CA GLU A 30 -45.44 -9.22 -7.06
C GLU A 30 -45.55 -7.72 -7.35
N THR A 31 -44.40 -7.05 -7.38
CA THR A 31 -43.78 -6.50 -8.60
C THR A 31 -42.53 -5.76 -8.15
N GLY A 32 -41.46 -6.51 -7.89
CA GLY A 32 -40.13 -5.91 -7.88
C GLY A 32 -39.73 -5.63 -9.32
N ASP A 33 -40.01 -4.43 -9.82
CA ASP A 33 -39.37 -3.94 -11.05
C ASP A 33 -37.87 -4.16 -10.88
N LYS A 34 -37.25 -4.88 -11.83
CA LYS A 34 -35.82 -5.16 -11.80
C LYS A 34 -35.10 -3.82 -11.93
N LEU A 35 -34.61 -3.30 -10.81
CA LEU A 35 -33.83 -2.07 -10.76
C LEU A 35 -32.73 -2.13 -11.83
N ASP A 36 -32.66 -1.12 -12.70
CA ASP A 36 -31.57 -1.02 -13.66
C ASP A 36 -30.29 -0.67 -12.90
N ARG A 37 -29.44 -1.69 -12.70
CA ARG A 37 -28.13 -1.56 -12.06
C ARG A 37 -27.01 -1.28 -13.07
N THR A 38 -27.33 -1.11 -14.35
CA THR A 38 -26.35 -0.69 -15.37
C THR A 38 -26.15 0.82 -15.41
N VAL A 39 -27.01 1.59 -14.73
CA VAL A 39 -26.91 3.04 -14.51
C VAL A 39 -26.83 3.29 -13.01
N LEU A 40 -25.71 3.84 -12.54
CA LEU A 40 -25.49 4.16 -11.12
C LEU A 40 -25.33 5.68 -10.91
N PRO A 41 -25.88 6.28 -9.83
CA PRO A 41 -26.77 5.66 -8.83
C PRO A 41 -28.09 5.17 -9.45
N VAL A 42 -28.67 4.11 -8.86
CA VAL A 42 -29.97 3.58 -9.29
C VAL A 42 -31.03 4.66 -9.13
N VAL A 43 -31.74 4.98 -10.22
CA VAL A 43 -32.70 6.09 -10.27
C VAL A 43 -33.90 5.83 -9.36
N GLU A 44 -34.23 6.79 -8.50
CA GLU A 44 -35.41 6.74 -7.63
C GLU A 44 -36.71 6.70 -8.45
N THR A 45 -37.57 5.73 -8.14
CA THR A 45 -38.90 5.63 -8.73
C THR A 45 -39.81 6.74 -8.20
N LYS A 46 -40.22 7.67 -9.06
CA LYS A 46 -41.14 8.77 -8.68
C LYS A 46 -42.41 8.22 -8.03
N PRO A 47 -42.77 8.65 -6.80
CA PRO A 47 -43.97 8.16 -6.13
C PRO A 47 -45.24 8.59 -6.87
N LYS A 48 -46.26 7.72 -6.86
CA LYS A 48 -47.58 8.05 -7.44
C LYS A 48 -48.28 9.10 -6.57
N PRO A 49 -48.94 10.12 -7.15
CA PRO A 49 -49.66 11.14 -6.38
C PRO A 49 -50.73 10.53 -5.46
N ILE A 50 -50.69 10.88 -4.18
CA ILE A 50 -51.71 10.49 -3.19
C ILE A 50 -52.91 11.43 -3.33
N LYS A 51 -54.10 10.87 -3.54
CA LYS A 51 -55.37 11.62 -3.67
C LYS A 51 -56.25 11.59 -2.42
N GLU A 52 -55.91 10.75 -1.45
CA GLU A 52 -56.59 10.71 -0.16
C GLU A 52 -56.14 11.90 0.70
N ILE A 53 -57.11 12.57 1.32
CA ILE A 53 -56.91 13.81 2.08
C ILE A 53 -56.56 13.49 3.53
N ASP A 54 -57.14 12.42 4.08
CA ASP A 54 -56.86 11.97 5.45
C ASP A 54 -55.69 10.99 5.46
N VAL A 55 -54.53 11.41 5.99
CA VAL A 55 -53.33 10.57 6.10
C VAL A 55 -53.58 9.23 6.82
N ARG A 56 -54.60 9.14 7.69
CA ARG A 56 -55.00 7.91 8.39
C ARG A 56 -55.70 6.89 7.48
N LYS A 57 -56.18 7.33 6.31
CA LYS A 57 -56.77 6.52 5.24
C LYS A 57 -55.82 6.32 4.06
N ALA A 58 -54.80 7.17 3.92
CA ALA A 58 -53.79 7.06 2.90
C ALA A 58 -52.87 5.86 3.16
N LYS A 59 -52.51 5.14 2.09
CA LYS A 59 -51.43 4.14 2.14
C LYS A 59 -50.10 4.83 1.86
N ALA A 60 -49.18 4.80 2.83
CA ALA A 60 -47.82 5.28 2.61
C ALA A 60 -47.14 4.48 1.48
N PRO A 61 -46.38 5.13 0.58
CA PRO A 61 -45.58 4.43 -0.40
C PRO A 61 -44.47 3.63 0.30
N ALA A 62 -43.97 2.57 -0.35
CA ALA A 62 -42.73 1.96 0.10
C ALA A 62 -41.59 2.98 -0.03
N ARG A 63 -40.70 3.03 0.96
CA ARG A 63 -39.47 3.82 0.88
C ARG A 63 -38.59 3.25 -0.25
N PHE A 64 -38.10 4.11 -1.12
CA PHE A 64 -37.08 3.70 -2.10
C PHE A 64 -35.78 3.40 -1.36
N GLU A 65 -35.31 2.15 -1.46
CA GLU A 65 -34.07 1.69 -0.84
C GLU A 65 -33.32 0.79 -1.83
N VAL A 66 -32.08 1.13 -2.15
CA VAL A 66 -31.20 0.28 -2.95
C VAL A 66 -30.53 -0.72 -2.00
N LYS A 67 -30.95 -1.98 -2.07
CA LYS A 67 -30.35 -3.10 -1.32
C LYS A 67 -29.48 -3.95 -2.23
N ALA A 68 -28.45 -4.59 -1.68
CA ALA A 68 -27.69 -5.60 -2.39
C ALA A 68 -28.61 -6.75 -2.89
N PRO A 69 -28.24 -7.49 -3.95
CA PRO A 69 -29.00 -8.66 -4.38
C PRO A 69 -29.15 -9.68 -3.26
N LYS A 70 -30.30 -10.37 -3.21
CA LYS A 70 -30.61 -11.29 -2.11
C LYS A 70 -29.59 -12.43 -2.05
N GLY A 71 -28.89 -12.54 -0.94
CA GLY A 71 -27.90 -13.58 -0.70
C GLY A 71 -26.52 -13.30 -1.32
N ALA A 72 -26.29 -12.09 -1.84
CA ALA A 72 -24.95 -11.62 -2.19
C ALA A 72 -24.02 -11.72 -0.96
N PRO A 73 -22.75 -12.13 -1.13
CA PRO A 73 -21.85 -12.32 -0.01
C PRO A 73 -21.25 -10.99 0.46
N ASN A 74 -20.73 -11.02 1.68
CA ASN A 74 -19.71 -10.05 2.09
C ASN A 74 -18.44 -10.29 1.25
N VAL A 75 -17.57 -9.28 1.18
CA VAL A 75 -16.32 -9.37 0.43
C VAL A 75 -15.19 -8.89 1.31
N VAL A 76 -14.14 -9.67 1.43
CA VAL A 76 -12.87 -9.26 2.03
C VAL A 76 -11.77 -9.49 1.03
N VAL A 77 -11.00 -8.45 0.72
CA VAL A 77 -9.76 -8.57 -0.05
C VAL A 77 -8.61 -8.19 0.85
N VAL A 78 -7.77 -9.16 1.19
CA VAL A 78 -6.46 -8.97 1.81
C VAL A 78 -5.41 -8.86 0.72
N LEU A 79 -4.58 -7.82 0.79
CA LEU A 79 -3.47 -7.59 -0.14
C LEU A 79 -2.22 -7.21 0.64
N ILE A 80 -1.26 -8.13 0.71
CA ILE A 80 0.05 -7.89 1.34
C ILE A 80 0.94 -7.09 0.38
N ASP A 81 1.78 -6.24 0.95
CA ASP A 81 2.77 -5.44 0.23
C ASP A 81 4.07 -6.24 0.03
N ASP A 82 4.69 -6.15 -1.16
CA ASP A 82 6.09 -6.56 -1.38
C ASP A 82 6.50 -8.01 -1.04
N MET A 83 5.55 -8.93 -0.93
CA MET A 83 5.81 -10.35 -0.68
C MET A 83 5.88 -11.14 -1.99
N GLY A 84 6.95 -11.92 -2.15
CA GLY A 84 7.22 -12.77 -3.30
C GLY A 84 6.60 -14.17 -3.24
N PHE A 85 6.35 -14.76 -4.42
CA PHE A 85 5.72 -16.08 -4.59
C PHE A 85 6.37 -17.22 -3.78
N GLY A 86 7.69 -17.17 -3.59
CA GLY A 86 8.51 -18.16 -2.89
C GLY A 86 8.78 -17.84 -1.41
N GLN A 87 8.16 -16.81 -0.83
CA GLN A 87 8.24 -16.48 0.59
C GLN A 87 7.22 -17.22 1.48
N PRO A 88 5.90 -17.24 1.17
CA PRO A 88 4.89 -17.82 2.05
C PRO A 88 4.87 -19.36 2.03
N SER A 89 4.71 -19.99 3.20
CA SER A 89 4.63 -21.45 3.39
C SER A 89 3.59 -22.12 2.48
N THR A 90 2.44 -21.45 2.27
CA THR A 90 1.31 -21.91 1.44
C THR A 90 1.71 -22.21 -0.01
N PHE A 91 2.71 -21.49 -0.52
CA PHE A 91 3.28 -21.63 -1.86
C PHE A 91 4.71 -22.19 -1.83
N GLY A 92 5.06 -22.89 -0.74
CA GLY A 92 6.33 -23.61 -0.57
C GLY A 92 7.50 -22.77 -0.08
N GLY A 93 7.28 -21.51 0.31
CA GLY A 93 8.32 -20.69 0.91
C GLY A 93 8.70 -21.11 2.34
N GLY A 94 9.68 -20.39 2.91
CA GLY A 94 10.20 -20.65 4.27
C GLY A 94 9.61 -19.78 5.37
N VAL A 95 8.72 -18.83 5.05
CA VAL A 95 8.05 -17.95 6.02
C VAL A 95 6.69 -18.55 6.39
N ALA A 96 6.38 -18.65 7.69
CA ALA A 96 5.14 -19.27 8.13
C ALA A 96 3.95 -18.31 7.94
N MET A 97 2.90 -18.79 7.27
CA MET A 97 1.65 -18.06 7.04
C MET A 97 0.45 -18.92 7.50
N PRO A 98 0.32 -19.22 8.81
CA PRO A 98 -0.68 -20.15 9.33
C PRO A 98 -2.15 -19.80 9.02
N THR A 99 -2.51 -18.52 8.90
CA THR A 99 -3.84 -18.07 8.49
C THR A 99 -4.07 -18.33 7.01
N LEU A 100 -3.13 -17.94 6.15
CA LEU A 100 -3.18 -18.22 4.71
C LEU A 100 -3.23 -19.73 4.44
N ASP A 101 -2.44 -20.53 5.16
CA ASP A 101 -2.45 -22.00 5.12
C ASP A 101 -3.81 -22.57 5.55
N ARG A 102 -4.41 -22.03 6.62
CA ARG A 102 -5.74 -22.44 7.08
C ARG A 102 -6.83 -22.16 6.04
N LEU A 103 -6.88 -20.94 5.51
CA LEU A 103 -7.84 -20.53 4.47
C LEU A 103 -7.63 -21.30 3.16
N ALA A 104 -6.39 -21.64 2.82
CA ALA A 104 -6.06 -22.48 1.69
C ALA A 104 -6.62 -23.90 1.86
N ASN A 105 -6.44 -24.51 3.04
CA ASN A 105 -6.87 -25.88 3.33
C ASN A 105 -8.40 -26.04 3.30
N SER A 106 -9.18 -24.99 3.63
CA SER A 106 -10.64 -24.95 3.49
C SER A 106 -11.14 -24.22 2.23
N GLY A 107 -10.25 -23.92 1.27
CA GLY A 107 -10.57 -23.13 0.08
C GLY A 107 -9.74 -23.52 -1.14
N LEU A 108 -9.38 -22.52 -1.94
CA LEU A 108 -8.65 -22.67 -3.20
C LEU A 108 -7.32 -21.93 -3.16
N ARG A 109 -6.24 -22.56 -3.63
CA ARG A 109 -4.95 -21.93 -3.92
C ARG A 109 -4.81 -21.65 -5.41
N TYR A 110 -4.33 -20.48 -5.78
CA TYR A 110 -4.00 -20.08 -7.15
C TYR A 110 -2.49 -19.87 -7.27
N ASN A 111 -1.82 -20.67 -8.10
CA ASN A 111 -0.36 -20.60 -8.37
C ASN A 111 0.00 -19.86 -9.67
N ASN A 112 -1.01 -19.35 -10.38
CA ASN A 112 -0.89 -18.73 -11.69
C ASN A 112 -1.65 -17.40 -11.76
N MET A 113 -1.76 -16.75 -10.59
CA MET A 113 -2.31 -15.41 -10.41
C MET A 113 -1.20 -14.37 -10.59
N HIS A 114 -1.51 -13.30 -11.31
CA HIS A 114 -0.55 -12.24 -11.64
C HIS A 114 -0.99 -10.87 -11.13
N VAL A 115 0.03 -10.04 -10.90
CA VAL A 115 0.05 -8.65 -10.49
C VAL A 115 0.96 -7.87 -11.45
N THR A 116 1.02 -6.55 -11.35
CA THR A 116 1.71 -5.71 -12.36
C THR A 116 3.25 -5.67 -12.22
N ALA A 117 3.77 -6.08 -11.06
CA ALA A 117 5.13 -5.84 -10.55
C ALA A 117 5.40 -4.47 -9.88
N LEU A 118 4.37 -3.67 -9.60
CA LEU A 118 4.49 -2.51 -8.71
C LEU A 118 3.19 -2.18 -7.95
N CYS A 119 3.31 -1.61 -6.75
CA CYS A 119 2.24 -1.51 -5.77
C CYS A 119 1.04 -0.64 -6.20
N SER A 120 1.18 0.67 -6.45
CA SER A 120 0.04 1.49 -6.93
C SER A 120 -0.57 0.94 -8.24
N PRO A 121 0.22 0.55 -9.25
CA PRO A 121 -0.30 -0.09 -10.46
C PRO A 121 -1.17 -1.33 -10.19
N THR A 122 -0.74 -2.25 -9.31
CA THR A 122 -1.54 -3.41 -8.91
C THR A 122 -2.82 -3.01 -8.17
N ARG A 123 -2.73 -2.06 -7.23
CA ARG A 123 -3.87 -1.60 -6.42
C ARG A 123 -4.94 -0.95 -7.30
N ALA A 124 -4.53 -0.12 -8.27
CA ALA A 124 -5.42 0.46 -9.27
C ALA A 124 -6.10 -0.61 -10.12
N ALA A 125 -5.35 -1.62 -10.59
CA ALA A 125 -5.88 -2.69 -11.43
C ALA A 125 -6.89 -3.58 -10.68
N LEU A 126 -6.54 -3.99 -9.46
CA LEU A 126 -7.39 -4.79 -8.56
C LEU A 126 -8.71 -4.09 -8.25
N LEU A 127 -8.65 -2.82 -7.83
CA LEU A 127 -9.82 -2.08 -7.37
C LEU A 127 -10.73 -1.58 -8.51
N THR A 128 -10.37 -1.79 -9.78
CA THR A 128 -11.14 -1.28 -10.93
C THR A 128 -11.40 -2.28 -12.04
N GLY A 129 -10.76 -3.46 -12.04
CA GLY A 129 -10.92 -4.48 -13.08
C GLY A 129 -10.43 -4.07 -14.47
N ARG A 130 -9.50 -3.10 -14.51
CA ARG A 130 -8.95 -2.50 -15.74
C ARG A 130 -7.45 -2.30 -15.57
N ASN A 131 -6.70 -2.33 -16.67
CA ASN A 131 -5.25 -2.24 -16.60
C ASN A 131 -4.78 -0.92 -15.97
N HIS A 132 -3.60 -0.96 -15.37
CA HIS A 132 -3.07 0.15 -14.60
C HIS A 132 -2.81 1.40 -15.46
N HIS A 133 -2.42 1.26 -16.73
CA HIS A 133 -2.37 2.39 -17.68
C HIS A 133 -3.75 2.97 -18.04
N THR A 134 -4.80 2.15 -18.16
CA THR A 134 -6.18 2.66 -18.29
C THR A 134 -6.60 3.49 -17.06
N ASN A 135 -6.01 3.21 -15.89
CA ASN A 135 -6.19 3.96 -14.65
C ASN A 135 -5.28 5.20 -14.52
N ASN A 136 -4.42 5.50 -15.51
CA ASN A 136 -3.33 6.48 -15.40
C ASN A 136 -2.32 6.18 -14.28
N THR A 137 -2.10 4.91 -13.95
CA THR A 137 -1.19 4.43 -12.91
C THR A 137 -0.13 3.51 -13.54
N GLY A 138 0.61 4.01 -14.52
CA GLY A 138 1.75 3.31 -15.15
C GLY A 138 2.88 3.00 -14.15
N ALA A 139 3.06 3.87 -13.16
CA ALA A 139 3.96 3.68 -12.02
C ALA A 139 3.30 4.16 -10.70
N VAL A 140 4.08 4.28 -9.63
CA VAL A 140 3.62 4.88 -8.36
C VAL A 140 3.35 6.38 -8.52
N GLN A 141 2.47 6.91 -7.66
CA GLN A 141 2.03 8.32 -7.68
C GLN A 141 3.19 9.32 -7.61
N ASP A 142 4.25 8.93 -6.89
CA ASP A 142 5.45 9.69 -6.60
C ASP A 142 6.26 10.05 -7.85
N ILE A 143 6.16 9.19 -8.88
CA ILE A 143 6.81 9.34 -10.18
C ILE A 143 5.79 9.38 -11.34
N ALA A 144 4.55 9.80 -11.08
CA ALA A 144 3.56 10.09 -12.13
C ALA A 144 4.09 11.16 -13.13
N THR A 145 3.53 11.23 -14.33
CA THR A 145 4.04 12.09 -15.43
C THR A 145 2.93 12.88 -16.11
N ALA A 146 3.27 13.74 -17.07
CA ALA A 146 2.27 14.44 -17.89
C ALA A 146 1.47 13.53 -18.86
N PHE A 147 1.91 12.28 -19.09
CA PHE A 147 1.42 11.47 -20.19
C PHE A 147 0.20 10.61 -19.84
N PRO A 148 -0.81 10.50 -20.72
CA PRO A 148 -1.88 9.50 -20.59
C PRO A 148 -1.29 8.10 -20.43
N GLY A 149 -1.86 7.31 -19.53
CA GLY A 149 -1.25 6.08 -19.06
C GLY A 149 -0.62 6.20 -17.67
N ASN A 150 -0.14 7.40 -17.30
CA ASN A 150 0.66 7.55 -16.07
C ASN A 150 0.51 8.92 -15.37
N THR A 151 -0.64 9.59 -15.50
CA THR A 151 -0.87 10.91 -14.88
C THR A 151 -1.12 10.90 -13.36
N GLY A 152 -1.21 9.73 -12.73
CA GLY A 152 -1.68 9.57 -11.34
C GLY A 152 -3.20 9.76 -11.15
N ILE A 153 -3.87 10.39 -12.11
CA ILE A 153 -5.29 10.75 -12.02
C ILE A 153 -6.17 9.68 -12.68
N ARG A 154 -6.80 8.83 -11.85
CA ARG A 154 -7.84 7.87 -12.27
C ARG A 154 -8.97 8.60 -13.02
N PRO A 155 -9.28 8.26 -14.29
CA PRO A 155 -10.38 8.88 -15.03
C PRO A 155 -11.76 8.55 -14.45
N ASN A 156 -12.73 9.48 -14.53
CA ASN A 156 -14.12 9.25 -14.13
C ASN A 156 -14.84 8.15 -14.96
N SER A 157 -14.29 7.77 -16.11
CA SER A 157 -14.72 6.62 -16.91
C SER A 157 -14.22 5.26 -16.39
N VAL A 158 -13.57 5.26 -15.21
CA VAL A 158 -13.07 4.10 -14.48
C VAL A 158 -13.55 4.18 -13.02
N ALA A 159 -14.78 3.74 -12.78
CA ALA A 159 -15.37 3.64 -11.45
C ALA A 159 -14.69 2.53 -10.60
N PRO A 160 -14.32 2.81 -9.34
CA PRO A 160 -13.83 1.82 -8.39
C PRO A 160 -14.88 0.79 -7.97
N LEU A 161 -14.43 -0.41 -7.62
CA LEU A 161 -15.25 -1.50 -7.10
C LEU A 161 -16.04 -1.08 -5.85
N ALA A 162 -15.42 -0.34 -4.93
CA ALA A 162 -16.08 0.17 -3.74
C ALA A 162 -17.27 1.08 -4.10
N GLU A 163 -17.11 1.99 -5.06
CA GLU A 163 -18.21 2.84 -5.52
C GLU A 163 -19.32 2.02 -6.20
N MET A 164 -18.97 1.08 -7.07
CA MET A 164 -19.93 0.20 -7.74
C MET A 164 -20.73 -0.65 -6.75
N LEU A 165 -20.11 -1.14 -5.66
CA LEU A 165 -20.77 -1.90 -4.61
C LEU A 165 -21.63 -1.01 -3.69
N LYS A 166 -21.10 0.14 -3.24
CA LYS A 166 -21.81 1.13 -2.41
C LYS A 166 -23.11 1.59 -3.09
N LEU A 167 -23.03 1.98 -4.35
CA LEU A 167 -24.19 2.39 -5.15
C LEU A 167 -25.18 1.25 -5.46
N ASN A 168 -24.82 0.00 -5.15
CA ASN A 168 -25.68 -1.18 -5.23
C ASN A 168 -26.19 -1.70 -3.87
N GLY A 169 -25.86 -1.03 -2.76
CA GLY A 169 -26.41 -1.31 -1.43
C GLY A 169 -25.46 -2.02 -0.47
N TYR A 170 -24.15 -2.06 -0.73
CA TYR A 170 -23.13 -2.50 0.23
C TYR A 170 -22.77 -1.41 1.25
N ASN A 171 -22.15 -1.78 2.37
CA ASN A 171 -21.24 -0.89 3.10
C ASN A 171 -19.79 -1.13 2.65
N THR A 172 -18.94 -0.12 2.67
CA THR A 172 -17.56 -0.23 2.15
C THR A 172 -16.54 0.35 3.12
N ALA A 173 -15.45 -0.38 3.37
CA ALA A 173 -14.34 0.08 4.21
C ALA A 173 -12.96 -0.29 3.63
N ALA A 174 -11.98 0.58 3.85
CA ALA A 174 -10.57 0.33 3.54
C ALA A 174 -9.71 0.52 4.80
N PHE A 175 -8.76 -0.39 5.03
CA PHE A 175 -7.82 -0.35 6.15
C PHE A 175 -6.40 -0.55 5.63
N GLY A 176 -5.45 0.28 6.07
CA GLY A 176 -4.04 0.24 5.66
C GLY A 176 -3.68 1.17 4.50
N LYS A 177 -2.77 0.72 3.63
CA LYS A 177 -2.16 1.45 2.52
C LYS A 177 -3.12 1.69 1.36
N TRP A 178 -3.32 2.97 1.01
CA TRP A 178 -4.06 3.36 -0.18
C TRP A 178 -3.18 3.45 -1.44
N HIS A 179 -2.18 4.34 -1.43
CA HIS A 179 -1.23 4.60 -2.52
C HIS A 179 -1.85 4.91 -3.90
N LEU A 180 -3.07 5.46 -3.93
CA LEU A 180 -3.78 5.88 -5.16
C LEU A 180 -4.24 7.34 -5.15
N THR A 181 -3.95 8.10 -4.10
CA THR A 181 -4.16 9.56 -4.08
C THR A 181 -2.95 10.24 -4.73
N PRO A 182 -3.13 11.16 -5.69
CA PRO A 182 -2.03 11.94 -6.24
C PRO A 182 -1.37 12.81 -5.15
N LEU A 183 -0.04 12.92 -5.17
CA LEU A 183 0.72 13.57 -4.09
C LEU A 183 0.32 15.02 -3.79
N TRP A 184 -0.08 15.79 -4.81
CA TRP A 184 -0.53 17.18 -4.64
C TRP A 184 -1.94 17.31 -4.00
N GLU A 185 -2.60 16.20 -3.70
CA GLU A 185 -3.95 16.13 -3.14
C GLU A 185 -3.98 15.50 -1.74
N THR A 186 -2.84 15.05 -1.20
CA THR A 186 -2.73 14.41 0.13
C THR A 186 -2.71 15.42 1.30
N THR A 187 -3.37 16.56 1.16
CA THR A 187 -3.35 17.65 2.15
C THR A 187 -4.75 18.00 2.65
N GLY A 188 -4.80 18.71 3.80
CA GLY A 188 -6.05 19.23 4.34
C GLY A 188 -6.77 20.27 3.46
N SER A 189 -6.16 20.76 2.36
CA SER A 189 -6.86 21.63 1.40
C SER A 189 -7.73 20.88 0.38
N GLY A 190 -7.61 19.54 0.32
CA GLY A 190 -8.19 18.74 -0.76
C GLY A 190 -7.53 19.03 -2.13
N PRO A 191 -8.12 18.58 -3.25
CA PRO A 191 -9.38 17.82 -3.38
C PRO A 191 -9.38 16.45 -2.67
N PHE A 192 -10.57 15.93 -2.36
CA PHE A 192 -10.75 14.66 -1.64
C PHE A 192 -11.32 13.52 -2.52
N GLU A 193 -11.61 13.80 -3.79
CA GLU A 193 -12.27 12.90 -4.75
C GLU A 193 -11.47 11.62 -5.05
N ARG A 194 -10.12 11.66 -4.92
CA ARG A 194 -9.23 10.50 -5.14
C ARG A 194 -8.73 9.84 -3.85
N TRP A 195 -9.09 10.39 -2.69
CA TRP A 195 -8.93 9.69 -1.41
C TRP A 195 -9.81 8.42 -1.38
N PRO A 196 -9.59 7.49 -0.43
CA PRO A 196 -10.44 6.32 -0.27
C PRO A 196 -11.93 6.66 -0.11
N THR A 197 -12.22 7.71 0.66
CA THR A 197 -13.58 8.23 0.93
C THR A 197 -14.25 8.83 -0.31
N GLY A 198 -13.49 9.50 -1.18
CA GLY A 198 -13.94 9.93 -2.52
C GLY A 198 -14.04 8.78 -3.53
N SER A 199 -13.26 7.72 -3.34
CA SER A 199 -13.20 6.54 -4.23
C SER A 199 -14.19 5.43 -3.86
N GLY A 200 -15.24 5.77 -3.12
CA GLY A 200 -16.37 4.87 -2.84
C GLY A 200 -16.29 4.07 -1.54
N PHE A 201 -15.24 4.21 -0.73
CA PHE A 201 -15.22 3.67 0.63
C PHE A 201 -15.97 4.61 1.59
N GLU A 202 -16.79 4.06 2.49
CA GLU A 202 -17.50 4.84 3.51
C GLU A 202 -16.68 4.96 4.81
N LYS A 203 -15.76 4.03 5.05
CA LYS A 203 -14.75 4.08 6.11
C LYS A 203 -13.36 3.98 5.51
N PHE A 204 -12.42 4.78 6.02
CA PHE A 204 -10.99 4.60 5.81
C PHE A 204 -10.26 4.66 7.15
N TYR A 205 -9.24 3.83 7.32
CA TYR A 205 -8.27 3.95 8.41
C TYR A 205 -6.88 3.49 7.95
N GLY A 206 -5.96 4.43 7.74
CA GLY A 206 -4.61 4.12 7.28
C GLY A 206 -3.93 5.26 6.53
N PHE A 207 -2.94 4.95 5.69
CA PHE A 207 -2.03 5.93 5.10
C PHE A 207 -2.20 6.06 3.58
N LEU A 208 -1.88 7.24 3.05
CA LEU A 208 -2.04 7.57 1.63
C LEU A 208 -0.78 7.28 0.77
N GLY A 209 0.40 7.34 1.38
CA GLY A 209 1.70 7.18 0.72
C GLY A 209 2.04 5.76 0.29
N GLY A 210 3.29 5.59 -0.18
CA GLY A 210 3.82 4.30 -0.61
C GLY A 210 4.24 3.36 0.53
N GLU A 211 4.57 3.91 1.68
CA GLU A 211 5.05 3.18 2.87
C GLU A 211 4.68 3.96 4.14
N THR A 212 4.89 3.36 5.31
CA THR A 212 4.88 4.08 6.58
C THR A 212 5.62 3.31 7.69
N ASN A 213 6.15 4.03 8.66
CA ASN A 213 6.72 3.51 9.89
C ASN A 213 5.64 2.87 10.79
N HIS A 214 5.60 1.55 10.87
CA HIS A 214 4.61 0.83 11.69
C HIS A 214 4.67 1.10 13.22
N TRP A 215 5.70 1.78 13.74
CA TRP A 215 5.80 2.22 15.14
C TRP A 215 5.33 3.65 15.37
N SER A 216 5.32 4.49 14.33
CA SER A 216 4.92 5.90 14.39
C SER A 216 4.38 6.34 13.03
N PRO A 217 3.22 5.78 12.60
CA PRO A 217 2.76 5.92 11.22
C PRO A 217 1.97 7.21 10.99
N TYR A 218 2.11 7.78 9.81
CA TYR A 218 1.30 8.93 9.39
C TYR A 218 -0.01 8.48 8.74
N ILE A 219 -1.07 8.41 9.56
CA ILE A 219 -2.35 7.78 9.21
C ILE A 219 -3.56 8.70 9.40
N PHE A 220 -4.65 8.36 8.70
CA PHE A 220 -5.90 9.10 8.66
C PHE A 220 -7.10 8.23 9.04
N ASP A 221 -8.09 8.82 9.69
CA ASP A 221 -9.46 8.31 9.77
C ASP A 221 -10.35 9.14 8.83
N GLY A 222 -10.80 8.52 7.74
CA GLY A 222 -11.51 9.23 6.66
C GLY A 222 -10.61 10.24 5.94
N THR A 223 -10.60 11.48 6.42
CA THR A 223 -9.74 12.57 5.92
C THR A 223 -9.04 13.36 7.03
N ALA A 224 -9.16 12.95 8.30
CA ALA A 224 -8.51 13.60 9.44
C ALA A 224 -7.25 12.82 9.85
N ARG A 225 -6.12 13.51 10.10
CA ARG A 225 -4.92 12.90 10.70
C ARG A 225 -5.29 12.28 12.05
N VAL A 226 -4.75 11.11 12.35
CA VAL A 226 -4.91 10.44 13.64
C VAL A 226 -3.75 10.83 14.54
N GLU A 227 -4.08 11.34 15.73
CA GLU A 227 -3.13 11.45 16.85
C GLU A 227 -2.84 10.03 17.37
N LEU A 228 -1.56 9.65 17.43
CA LEU A 228 -1.14 8.32 17.85
C LEU A 228 -1.15 8.20 19.38
N PRO A 229 -1.48 7.03 19.95
CA PRO A 229 -1.36 6.82 21.39
C PRO A 229 0.11 6.84 21.82
N HIS A 230 0.41 7.47 22.96
CA HIS A 230 1.73 7.42 23.60
C HIS A 230 2.01 6.05 24.27
N ASP A 231 1.93 4.95 23.51
CA ASP A 231 2.28 3.60 23.94
C ASP A 231 3.57 3.15 23.21
N PRO A 232 4.68 2.89 23.91
CA PRO A 232 5.91 2.38 23.29
C PRO A 232 5.77 0.97 22.68
N ASN A 233 4.64 0.29 22.88
CA ASN A 233 4.30 -0.99 22.27
C ASN A 233 3.31 -0.86 21.10
N TYR A 234 2.89 0.35 20.75
CA TYR A 234 1.99 0.60 19.62
C TYR A 234 2.55 -0.03 18.35
N ASN A 235 1.69 -0.71 17.57
CA ASN A 235 2.03 -1.11 16.22
C ASN A 235 0.81 -0.97 15.30
N PHE A 236 1.03 -0.37 14.13
CA PHE A 236 -0.04 -0.07 13.18
C PHE A 236 -0.80 -1.32 12.72
N MET A 237 -0.16 -2.49 12.61
CA MET A 237 -0.84 -3.72 12.21
C MET A 237 -1.89 -4.17 13.24
N THR A 238 -1.57 -4.06 14.52
CA THR A 238 -2.50 -4.40 15.61
C THR A 238 -3.68 -3.44 15.63
N ASP A 239 -3.41 -2.13 15.55
CA ASP A 239 -4.41 -1.07 15.61
C ASP A 239 -5.34 -1.10 14.38
N MET A 240 -4.82 -1.20 13.14
CA MET A 240 -5.69 -1.31 11.95
C MET A 240 -6.59 -2.55 11.99
N THR A 241 -6.13 -3.64 12.61
CA THR A 241 -6.89 -4.88 12.83
C THR A 241 -7.96 -4.70 13.90
N ASP A 242 -7.64 -4.02 15.00
CA ASP A 242 -8.63 -3.67 16.02
C ASP A 242 -9.71 -2.72 15.45
N ARG A 243 -9.34 -1.75 14.60
CA ARG A 243 -10.30 -0.89 13.90
C ARG A 243 -11.17 -1.65 12.90
N SER A 244 -10.62 -2.62 12.16
CA SER A 244 -11.39 -3.41 11.18
C SER A 244 -12.39 -4.35 11.87
N ILE A 245 -11.96 -5.02 12.95
CA ILE A 245 -12.81 -5.86 13.80
C ILE A 245 -13.93 -5.02 14.44
N ALA A 246 -13.60 -3.86 15.02
CA ALA A 246 -14.59 -2.97 15.63
C ALA A 246 -15.61 -2.45 14.61
N TRP A 247 -15.15 -2.07 13.41
CA TRP A 247 -16.02 -1.59 12.34
C TRP A 247 -16.99 -2.68 11.86
N VAL A 248 -16.50 -3.89 11.56
CA VAL A 248 -17.36 -4.96 11.00
C VAL A 248 -18.36 -5.49 12.02
N ARG A 249 -17.96 -5.62 13.30
CA ARG A 249 -18.88 -5.95 14.40
C ARG A 249 -19.97 -4.89 14.58
N SER A 250 -19.62 -3.61 14.47
CA SER A 250 -20.59 -2.49 14.55
C SER A 250 -21.56 -2.49 13.37
N GLN A 251 -21.04 -2.62 12.15
CA GLN A 251 -21.84 -2.63 10.92
C GLN A 251 -22.85 -3.79 10.91
N GLN A 252 -22.41 -5.01 11.24
CA GLN A 252 -23.30 -6.17 11.29
C GLN A 252 -24.29 -6.12 12.47
N SER A 253 -23.93 -5.54 13.62
CA SER A 253 -24.87 -5.34 14.73
C SER A 253 -26.00 -4.35 14.39
N LEU A 254 -25.73 -3.35 13.55
CA LEU A 254 -26.69 -2.31 13.17
C LEU A 254 -27.49 -2.66 11.90
N THR A 255 -26.89 -3.40 10.97
CA THR A 255 -27.47 -3.69 9.64
C THR A 255 -27.16 -5.12 9.16
N PRO A 256 -27.60 -6.17 9.86
CA PRO A 256 -27.24 -7.57 9.56
C PRO A 256 -27.69 -8.07 8.18
N ASP A 257 -28.73 -7.46 7.59
CA ASP A 257 -29.19 -7.78 6.22
C ASP A 257 -28.36 -7.09 5.11
N LYS A 258 -27.36 -6.27 5.47
CA LYS A 258 -26.60 -5.43 4.52
C LYS A 258 -25.15 -5.93 4.43
N PRO A 259 -24.70 -6.44 3.26
CA PRO A 259 -23.35 -6.96 3.14
C PRO A 259 -22.30 -5.85 3.11
N PHE A 260 -21.08 -6.20 3.52
CA PHE A 260 -19.93 -5.30 3.50
C PHE A 260 -18.89 -5.69 2.45
N PHE A 261 -18.09 -4.72 2.02
CA PHE A 261 -16.81 -4.92 1.34
C PHE A 261 -15.70 -4.27 2.15
N VAL A 262 -14.73 -5.08 2.59
CA VAL A 262 -13.51 -4.63 3.27
C VAL A 262 -12.31 -4.85 2.34
N TYR A 263 -11.57 -3.79 2.08
CA TYR A 263 -10.22 -3.84 1.53
C TYR A 263 -9.22 -3.71 2.69
N PHE A 264 -8.54 -4.80 3.02
CA PHE A 264 -7.58 -4.89 4.12
C PHE A 264 -6.18 -5.00 3.53
N ALA A 265 -5.51 -3.87 3.35
CA ALA A 265 -4.27 -3.77 2.61
C ALA A 265 -3.17 -3.22 3.53
N PRO A 266 -2.55 -4.06 4.38
CA PRO A 266 -1.49 -3.61 5.27
C PRO A 266 -0.31 -2.96 4.49
N GLY A 267 0.46 -2.12 5.19
CA GLY A 267 1.79 -1.69 4.70
C GLY A 267 2.83 -2.82 4.79
N ALA A 268 2.54 -3.85 5.58
CA ALA A 268 3.34 -5.06 5.62
C ALA A 268 3.17 -5.86 4.32
N THR A 269 4.21 -6.44 3.74
CA THR A 269 5.59 -6.55 4.22
C THR A 269 6.58 -5.64 3.48
N HIS A 270 6.15 -4.43 3.09
CA HIS A 270 7.06 -3.40 2.57
C HIS A 270 8.10 -3.04 3.64
N ALA A 271 9.18 -2.39 3.22
CA ALA A 271 10.00 -1.65 4.15
C ALA A 271 9.22 -0.40 4.67
N PRO A 272 9.49 0.07 5.91
CA PRO A 272 10.45 -0.48 6.85
C PRO A 272 9.95 -1.79 7.48
N HIS A 273 10.78 -2.83 7.47
CA HIS A 273 10.38 -4.16 7.98
C HIS A 273 10.25 -4.15 9.51
N HIS A 274 9.07 -3.83 10.03
CA HIS A 274 8.83 -3.52 11.44
C HIS A 274 7.95 -4.53 12.15
N ALA A 275 8.53 -5.30 13.07
CA ALA A 275 7.84 -6.37 13.78
C ALA A 275 8.18 -6.40 15.27
N PRO A 276 7.24 -6.74 16.17
CA PRO A 276 7.55 -6.95 17.58
C PRO A 276 8.59 -8.05 17.75
N GLN A 277 9.60 -7.83 18.61
CA GLN A 277 10.79 -8.69 18.73
C GLN A 277 10.45 -10.17 19.00
N VAL A 278 9.32 -10.48 19.63
CA VAL A 278 8.83 -11.86 19.85
C VAL A 278 8.59 -12.62 18.54
N TRP A 279 8.16 -11.95 17.47
CA TRP A 279 7.97 -12.54 16.15
C TRP A 279 9.30 -12.71 15.41
N ILE A 280 10.15 -11.69 15.42
CA ILE A 280 11.50 -11.75 14.83
C ILE A 280 12.31 -12.91 15.45
N ASN A 281 12.26 -13.06 16.77
CA ASN A 281 12.99 -14.10 17.49
C ASN A 281 12.59 -15.54 17.07
N LYS A 282 11.40 -15.76 16.50
CA LYS A 282 10.99 -17.06 15.95
C LYS A 282 11.84 -17.50 14.76
N TYR A 283 12.53 -16.57 14.10
CA TYR A 283 13.30 -16.83 12.89
C TYR A 283 14.80 -16.93 13.10
N LYS A 284 15.28 -16.71 14.33
CA LYS A 284 16.72 -16.73 14.66
C LYS A 284 17.43 -17.97 14.11
N GLY A 285 18.40 -17.78 13.23
CA GLY A 285 19.21 -18.83 12.61
C GLY A 285 18.53 -19.62 11.47
N LYS A 286 17.26 -19.34 11.14
CA LYS A 286 16.55 -20.05 10.05
C LYS A 286 17.03 -19.67 8.64
N PHE A 287 17.81 -18.59 8.52
CA PHE A 287 18.28 -18.06 7.25
C PHE A 287 19.80 -18.13 7.06
N ASP A 288 20.55 -18.72 8.00
CA ASP A 288 22.01 -18.83 7.99
C ASP A 288 22.56 -19.61 6.78
N ALA A 289 21.75 -20.50 6.21
CA ALA A 289 22.07 -21.25 4.99
C ALA A 289 21.99 -20.40 3.70
N GLY A 290 21.38 -19.21 3.77
CA GLY A 290 21.43 -18.20 2.72
C GLY A 290 20.42 -18.33 1.59
N TRP A 291 20.40 -17.30 0.74
CA TRP A 291 19.47 -17.16 -0.39
C TRP A 291 19.59 -18.29 -1.42
N ASP A 292 20.79 -18.79 -1.69
CA ASP A 292 21.00 -19.88 -2.65
C ASP A 292 20.34 -21.17 -2.16
N LYS A 293 20.58 -21.52 -0.89
CA LYS A 293 19.97 -22.71 -0.29
C LYS A 293 18.45 -22.56 -0.16
N TYR A 294 17.99 -21.36 0.21
CA TYR A 294 16.56 -21.05 0.29
C TYR A 294 15.84 -21.31 -1.03
N ARG A 295 16.41 -20.92 -2.18
CA ARG A 295 15.83 -21.16 -3.50
C ARG A 295 15.67 -22.65 -3.80
N GLU A 296 16.71 -23.46 -3.54
CA GLU A 296 16.64 -24.92 -3.71
C GLU A 296 15.53 -25.54 -2.87
N GLU A 297 15.46 -25.18 -1.60
CA GLU A 297 14.49 -25.75 -0.66
C GLU A 297 13.06 -25.30 -0.94
N THR A 298 12.87 -24.03 -1.35
CA THR A 298 11.56 -23.51 -1.74
C THR A 298 11.05 -24.22 -2.99
N LEU A 299 11.88 -24.45 -4.01
CA LEU A 299 11.47 -25.27 -5.16
C LEU A 299 11.15 -26.71 -4.75
N ALA A 300 11.97 -27.32 -3.87
CA ALA A 300 11.71 -28.67 -3.36
C ALA A 300 10.41 -28.77 -2.52
N ARG A 301 10.04 -27.71 -1.80
CA ARG A 301 8.74 -27.57 -1.10
C ARG A 301 7.61 -27.37 -2.11
N GLN A 302 7.75 -26.48 -3.08
CA GLN A 302 6.78 -26.20 -4.15
C GLN A 302 6.40 -27.47 -4.94
N ILE A 303 7.39 -28.25 -5.38
CA ILE A 303 7.17 -29.53 -6.08
C ILE A 303 6.42 -30.51 -5.18
N ARG A 304 6.82 -30.66 -3.92
CA ARG A 304 6.18 -31.57 -2.95
C ARG A 304 4.72 -31.17 -2.64
N LEU A 305 4.40 -29.88 -2.66
CA LEU A 305 3.05 -29.35 -2.47
C LEU A 305 2.19 -29.37 -3.76
N GLY A 306 2.77 -29.74 -4.90
CA GLY A 306 2.13 -29.65 -6.22
C GLY A 306 1.92 -28.22 -6.74
N VAL A 307 2.50 -27.21 -6.07
CA VAL A 307 2.36 -25.79 -6.42
C VAL A 307 3.03 -25.48 -7.76
N VAL A 308 4.06 -26.25 -8.15
CA VAL A 308 4.71 -26.17 -9.47
C VAL A 308 4.88 -27.57 -10.07
N PRO A 309 4.98 -27.71 -11.40
CA PRO A 309 5.25 -28.99 -12.06
C PRO A 309 6.50 -29.72 -11.53
N PRO A 310 6.52 -31.07 -11.45
CA PRO A 310 7.65 -31.82 -10.85
C PRO A 310 9.00 -31.65 -11.54
N ASP A 311 9.01 -31.23 -12.80
CA ASP A 311 10.18 -31.00 -13.63
C ASP A 311 10.70 -29.55 -13.61
N THR A 312 9.96 -28.63 -12.98
CA THR A 312 10.33 -27.20 -12.81
C THR A 312 11.78 -27.04 -12.35
N LYS A 313 12.48 -26.06 -12.92
CA LYS A 313 13.87 -25.71 -12.57
C LYS A 313 13.91 -24.34 -11.90
N LEU A 314 14.99 -24.05 -11.18
CA LEU A 314 15.27 -22.67 -10.79
C LEU A 314 15.74 -21.91 -12.04
N ALA A 315 15.13 -20.74 -12.29
CA ALA A 315 15.69 -19.79 -13.22
C ALA A 315 17.04 -19.27 -12.68
N PRO A 316 18.01 -18.93 -13.56
CA PRO A 316 19.33 -18.49 -13.13
C PRO A 316 19.25 -17.21 -12.27
N LYS A 317 20.03 -17.16 -11.19
CA LYS A 317 20.19 -15.93 -10.39
C LYS A 317 20.95 -14.90 -11.24
N PRO A 318 20.57 -13.60 -11.24
CA PRO A 318 21.38 -12.54 -11.84
C PRO A 318 22.82 -12.58 -11.31
N PRO A 319 23.86 -12.62 -12.16
CA PRO A 319 25.23 -12.95 -11.75
C PRO A 319 25.91 -11.87 -10.90
N VAL A 320 25.34 -10.67 -10.84
CA VAL A 320 25.78 -9.58 -9.95
C VAL A 320 25.50 -9.87 -8.47
N ILE A 321 24.51 -10.72 -8.18
CA ILE A 321 24.22 -11.16 -6.81
C ILE A 321 25.21 -12.27 -6.47
N ALA A 322 26.06 -12.06 -5.48
CA ALA A 322 27.06 -13.03 -5.03
C ALA A 322 26.43 -14.39 -4.64
N ASN A 323 27.25 -15.44 -4.66
CA ASN A 323 26.85 -16.71 -4.04
C ASN A 323 27.04 -16.60 -2.53
N TRP A 324 26.08 -17.10 -1.75
CA TRP A 324 26.10 -17.00 -0.29
C TRP A 324 27.40 -17.55 0.32
N GLU A 325 27.91 -18.65 -0.23
CA GLU A 325 29.15 -19.30 0.20
C GLU A 325 30.37 -18.35 0.17
N THR A 326 30.43 -17.45 -0.81
CA THR A 326 31.56 -16.52 -1.04
C THR A 326 31.55 -15.27 -0.16
N LEU A 327 30.46 -15.01 0.57
CA LEU A 327 30.34 -13.87 1.47
C LEU A 327 31.22 -14.03 2.72
N SER A 328 31.61 -12.91 3.31
CA SER A 328 32.20 -12.86 4.65
C SER A 328 31.19 -13.23 5.77
N ASP A 329 31.69 -13.52 6.96
CA ASP A 329 30.84 -13.87 8.11
C ASP A 329 29.99 -12.67 8.60
N GLU A 330 30.47 -11.44 8.45
CA GLU A 330 29.69 -10.23 8.77
C GLU A 330 28.56 -10.00 7.78
N GLU A 331 28.80 -10.18 6.48
CA GLU A 331 27.77 -10.16 5.44
C GLU A 331 26.69 -11.22 5.70
N LYS A 332 27.11 -12.48 5.92
CA LYS A 332 26.18 -13.59 6.24
C LYS A 332 25.32 -13.26 7.46
N ARG A 333 25.93 -12.74 8.54
CA ARG A 333 25.23 -12.37 9.77
C ARG A 333 24.24 -11.22 9.56
N LEU A 334 24.63 -10.17 8.84
CA LEU A 334 23.76 -9.02 8.54
C LEU A 334 22.58 -9.45 7.65
N TYR A 335 22.86 -10.16 6.55
CA TYR A 335 21.83 -10.56 5.60
C TYR A 335 20.89 -11.62 6.18
N ALA A 336 21.36 -12.53 7.04
CA ALA A 336 20.48 -13.44 7.77
C ALA A 336 19.51 -12.66 8.66
N ARG A 337 20.03 -11.72 9.49
CA ARG A 337 19.21 -10.86 10.36
C ARG A 337 18.14 -10.07 9.59
N GLN A 338 18.47 -9.55 8.41
CA GLN A 338 17.53 -8.86 7.53
C GLN A 338 16.32 -9.73 7.18
N MET A 339 16.55 -10.99 6.81
CA MET A 339 15.48 -11.92 6.44
C MET A 339 14.72 -12.47 7.65
N GLU A 340 15.37 -12.62 8.82
CA GLU A 340 14.69 -12.94 10.09
C GLU A 340 13.62 -11.89 10.45
N VAL A 341 13.95 -10.61 10.25
CA VAL A 341 13.07 -9.49 10.55
C VAL A 341 11.91 -9.42 9.57
N PHE A 342 12.17 -9.57 8.27
CA PHE A 342 11.12 -9.72 7.24
C PHE A 342 10.17 -10.87 7.57
N ALA A 343 10.70 -12.06 7.89
CA ALA A 343 9.87 -13.23 8.16
C ALA A 343 9.07 -13.10 9.46
N GLY A 344 9.62 -12.44 10.48
CA GLY A 344 8.88 -12.06 11.69
C GLY A 344 7.72 -11.10 11.39
N PHE A 345 7.93 -10.13 10.49
CA PHE A 345 6.90 -9.16 10.08
C PHE A 345 5.78 -9.81 9.27
N ALA A 346 6.13 -10.72 8.36
CA ALA A 346 5.20 -11.54 7.60
C ALA A 346 4.30 -12.41 8.48
N GLU A 347 4.87 -13.22 9.37
CA GLU A 347 4.09 -14.12 10.25
C GLU A 347 3.21 -13.32 11.24
N PHE A 348 3.71 -12.17 11.71
CA PHE A 348 2.91 -11.25 12.53
C PHE A 348 1.71 -10.68 11.73
N THR A 349 1.93 -10.28 10.48
CA THR A 349 0.86 -9.77 9.61
C THR A 349 -0.20 -10.82 9.31
N ASP A 350 0.22 -12.05 9.00
CA ASP A 350 -0.69 -13.19 8.79
C ASP A 350 -1.47 -13.55 10.08
N HIS A 351 -0.86 -13.41 11.25
CA HIS A 351 -1.55 -13.55 12.53
C HIS A 351 -2.64 -12.49 12.72
N GLU A 352 -2.36 -11.23 12.41
CA GLU A 352 -3.32 -10.12 12.49
C GLU A 352 -4.48 -10.28 11.49
N VAL A 353 -4.20 -10.71 10.25
CA VAL A 353 -5.24 -11.14 9.30
C VAL A 353 -6.07 -12.31 9.87
N GLY A 354 -5.43 -13.22 10.61
CA GLY A 354 -6.07 -14.31 11.34
C GLY A 354 -7.04 -13.84 12.43
N ARG A 355 -6.69 -12.78 13.17
CA ARG A 355 -7.59 -12.13 14.15
C ARG A 355 -8.82 -11.54 13.47
N PHE A 356 -8.65 -10.88 12.32
CA PHE A 356 -9.79 -10.36 11.56
C PHE A 356 -10.68 -11.48 11.00
N ALA A 357 -10.09 -12.54 10.43
CA ALA A 357 -10.83 -13.71 9.96
C ALA A 357 -11.62 -14.40 11.09
N ALA A 358 -11.00 -14.58 12.27
CA ALA A 358 -11.67 -15.14 13.44
C ALA A 358 -12.87 -14.29 13.91
N ALA A 359 -12.79 -12.96 13.86
CA ALA A 359 -13.91 -12.09 14.19
C ALA A 359 -15.11 -12.27 13.22
N LEU A 360 -14.87 -12.63 11.95
CA LEU A 360 -15.94 -12.96 10.99
C LEU A 360 -16.55 -14.34 11.25
N GLU A 361 -15.76 -15.29 11.74
CA GLU A 361 -16.22 -16.61 12.18
C GLU A 361 -17.08 -16.49 13.45
N GLU A 362 -16.66 -15.69 14.43
CA GLU A 362 -17.43 -15.38 15.65
C GLU A 362 -18.77 -14.68 15.36
N LEU A 363 -18.83 -13.83 14.33
CA LEU A 363 -20.06 -13.20 13.86
C LEU A 363 -20.98 -14.16 13.09
N GLY A 364 -20.49 -15.34 12.67
CA GLY A 364 -21.22 -16.25 11.80
C GLY A 364 -21.25 -15.83 10.32
N GLU A 365 -20.44 -14.83 9.93
CA GLU A 365 -20.46 -14.22 8.59
C GLU A 365 -19.46 -14.86 7.61
N MET A 366 -18.46 -15.59 8.11
CA MET A 366 -17.39 -16.18 7.27
C MET A 366 -17.94 -17.09 6.14
N ASP A 367 -18.94 -17.92 6.41
CA ASP A 367 -19.52 -18.84 5.41
C ASP A 367 -20.06 -18.10 4.18
N ASN A 368 -20.63 -16.90 4.38
CA ASN A 368 -21.16 -16.02 3.34
C ASN A 368 -20.20 -14.87 3.01
N THR A 369 -18.91 -15.00 3.30
CA THR A 369 -17.88 -14.02 2.94
C THR A 369 -16.99 -14.58 1.83
N LEU A 370 -16.89 -13.85 0.72
CA LEU A 370 -15.85 -14.08 -0.29
C LEU A 370 -14.55 -13.47 0.23
N PHE A 371 -13.71 -14.31 0.84
CA PHE A 371 -12.41 -13.92 1.38
C PHE A 371 -11.32 -14.23 0.36
N ILE A 372 -10.71 -13.18 -0.20
CA ILE A 372 -9.62 -13.26 -1.18
C ILE A 372 -8.36 -12.78 -0.47
N TYR A 373 -7.36 -13.63 -0.32
CA TYR A 373 -6.07 -13.29 0.26
C TYR A 373 -5.00 -13.39 -0.83
N ILE A 374 -4.53 -12.24 -1.30
CA ILE A 374 -3.44 -12.14 -2.27
C ILE A 374 -2.14 -11.98 -1.47
N ALA A 375 -1.21 -12.91 -1.67
CA ALA A 375 0.00 -13.03 -0.86
C ALA A 375 0.99 -11.89 -1.10
N GLY A 376 0.89 -11.14 -2.20
CA GLY A 376 1.68 -9.93 -2.47
C GLY A 376 1.14 -9.12 -3.66
N ASP A 377 1.27 -7.79 -3.65
CA ASP A 377 0.86 -6.89 -4.74
C ASP A 377 1.91 -6.71 -5.85
N ASN A 378 3.13 -7.14 -5.59
CA ASN A 378 4.21 -7.41 -6.54
C ASN A 378 5.14 -8.47 -5.96
N GLY A 379 6.09 -8.97 -6.75
CA GLY A 379 7.16 -9.81 -6.21
C GLY A 379 7.99 -9.11 -5.13
N ALA A 380 8.86 -9.86 -4.46
CA ALA A 380 9.69 -9.34 -3.37
C ALA A 380 10.55 -8.15 -3.82
N SER A 381 10.64 -7.11 -2.97
CA SER A 381 11.37 -5.88 -3.31
C SER A 381 12.88 -6.03 -3.29
N ALA A 382 13.54 -5.28 -4.17
CA ALA A 382 15.00 -5.18 -4.30
C ALA A 382 15.55 -3.81 -3.88
N GLU A 383 14.71 -2.93 -3.29
CA GLU A 383 15.01 -1.50 -3.10
C GLU A 383 16.08 -1.24 -2.02
N GLY A 384 16.24 -2.13 -1.04
CA GLY A 384 17.40 -2.17 -0.14
C GLY A 384 18.76 -2.45 -0.80
N GLY A 385 18.81 -2.66 -2.12
CA GLY A 385 20.06 -2.75 -2.87
C GLY A 385 20.91 -3.99 -2.54
N MET A 386 22.21 -3.92 -2.84
CA MET A 386 23.11 -5.09 -2.78
C MET A 386 23.37 -5.63 -1.37
N VAL A 387 23.25 -4.78 -0.34
CA VAL A 387 23.66 -5.08 1.04
C VAL A 387 22.54 -4.87 2.08
N GLY A 388 21.34 -4.51 1.62
CA GLY A 388 20.26 -4.02 2.48
C GLY A 388 20.56 -2.62 3.02
N MET A 389 19.61 -2.06 3.79
CA MET A 389 19.71 -0.73 4.38
C MET A 389 19.13 -0.73 5.79
N PHE A 390 19.85 -0.13 6.75
CA PHE A 390 19.30 0.14 8.09
C PHE A 390 18.28 1.29 8.08
N ASN A 391 18.38 2.16 7.08
CA ASN A 391 17.47 3.25 6.77
C ASN A 391 17.30 3.35 5.23
N GLU A 392 16.10 3.08 4.73
CA GLU A 392 15.80 3.10 3.30
C GLU A 392 15.88 4.50 2.65
N MET A 393 15.82 5.58 3.43
CA MET A 393 16.01 6.94 2.90
C MET A 393 17.39 7.13 2.24
N LEU A 394 18.35 6.23 2.48
CA LEU A 394 19.60 6.13 1.72
C LEU A 394 19.36 5.82 0.23
N ALA A 395 18.46 4.89 -0.10
CA ALA A 395 18.11 4.51 -1.48
C ALA A 395 17.51 5.70 -2.23
N PHE A 396 16.49 6.34 -1.65
CA PHE A 396 15.79 7.48 -2.25
C PHE A 396 16.70 8.70 -2.46
N ASN A 397 17.79 8.81 -1.71
CA ASN A 397 18.80 9.85 -1.87
C ASN A 397 20.02 9.43 -2.70
N GLY A 398 20.05 8.21 -3.24
CA GLY A 398 21.16 7.69 -4.04
C GLY A 398 22.46 7.47 -3.25
N MET A 399 22.36 7.38 -1.92
CA MET A 399 23.48 7.22 -0.99
C MET A 399 23.78 5.72 -0.81
N PRO A 400 25.02 5.26 -1.04
CA PRO A 400 25.37 3.85 -0.88
C PRO A 400 25.48 3.50 0.61
N ALA A 401 24.86 2.38 1.01
CA ALA A 401 25.14 1.73 2.30
C ALA A 401 26.30 0.72 2.15
N ASN A 402 27.04 0.47 3.22
CA ASN A 402 27.96 -0.67 3.33
C ASN A 402 27.71 -1.49 4.61
N VAL A 403 28.34 -2.66 4.72
CA VAL A 403 28.10 -3.60 5.83
C VAL A 403 28.61 -3.03 7.17
N ALA A 404 29.79 -2.43 7.19
CA ALA A 404 30.43 -1.92 8.41
C ALA A 404 29.63 -0.78 9.06
N GLU A 405 29.03 0.10 8.26
CA GLU A 405 28.12 1.16 8.73
C GLU A 405 26.80 0.63 9.27
N GLN A 406 26.34 -0.54 8.81
CA GLN A 406 25.06 -1.14 9.19
C GLN A 406 25.16 -2.05 10.41
N MET A 407 26.31 -2.71 10.63
CA MET A 407 26.52 -3.62 11.76
C MET A 407 26.20 -3.01 13.15
N PRO A 408 26.47 -1.72 13.45
CA PRO A 408 26.05 -1.09 14.72
C PRO A 408 24.54 -1.07 14.97
N PHE A 409 23.72 -1.22 13.92
CA PHE A 409 22.25 -1.21 14.00
C PHE A 409 21.63 -2.63 14.00
N ILE A 410 22.43 -3.70 13.92
CA ILE A 410 21.94 -5.08 13.72
C ILE A 410 20.94 -5.55 14.80
N ASP A 411 21.17 -5.14 16.05
CA ASP A 411 20.30 -5.49 17.20
C ASP A 411 19.07 -4.56 17.30
N LYS A 412 19.10 -3.40 16.65
CA LYS A 412 17.96 -2.46 16.52
C LYS A 412 17.07 -2.79 15.31
N TRP A 413 17.56 -3.60 14.39
CA TRP A 413 16.93 -3.93 13.10
C TRP A 413 15.51 -4.48 13.29
N GLY A 414 14.53 -3.73 12.80
CA GLY A 414 13.09 -4.01 12.86
C GLY A 414 12.34 -3.30 13.99
N GLY A 415 13.05 -2.65 14.90
CA GLY A 415 12.48 -1.80 15.96
C GLY A 415 12.41 -0.32 15.57
N PRO A 416 11.85 0.54 16.46
CA PRO A 416 11.59 1.98 16.22
C PRO A 416 12.83 2.87 16.06
N GLU A 417 14.03 2.29 16.05
CA GLU A 417 15.30 2.98 15.84
C GLU A 417 15.97 2.61 14.49
N SER A 418 15.25 1.91 13.62
CA SER A 418 15.67 1.55 12.25
C SER A 418 14.54 1.85 11.27
N TYR A 419 14.84 1.90 9.98
CA TYR A 419 13.85 1.97 8.89
C TYR A 419 14.27 0.99 7.78
N PRO A 420 14.20 -0.33 8.01
CA PRO A 420 15.13 -1.24 7.34
C PRO A 420 14.57 -1.98 6.11
N HIS A 421 15.43 -2.20 5.11
CA HIS A 421 15.20 -3.07 3.95
C HIS A 421 16.27 -4.18 3.82
N PHE A 422 15.90 -5.38 3.39
CA PHE A 422 16.82 -6.50 3.16
C PHE A 422 17.63 -6.39 1.84
N ALA A 423 18.73 -7.14 1.73
CA ALA A 423 19.56 -7.22 0.53
C ALA A 423 18.89 -7.98 -0.63
N VAL A 424 19.12 -7.52 -1.87
CA VAL A 424 18.54 -8.06 -3.13
C VAL A 424 18.65 -9.58 -3.33
N GLY A 425 19.64 -10.25 -2.73
CA GLY A 425 19.72 -11.71 -2.74
C GLY A 425 18.49 -12.38 -2.14
N TRP A 426 17.90 -11.79 -1.09
CA TRP A 426 16.64 -12.23 -0.51
C TRP A 426 15.42 -11.88 -1.37
N ALA A 427 15.47 -10.82 -2.18
CA ALA A 427 14.42 -10.52 -3.16
C ALA A 427 14.29 -11.67 -4.16
N VAL A 428 15.39 -11.99 -4.86
CA VAL A 428 15.43 -13.04 -5.88
C VAL A 428 15.19 -14.43 -5.28
N ALA A 429 15.59 -14.67 -4.03
CA ALA A 429 15.25 -15.91 -3.34
C ALA A 429 13.79 -16.00 -2.90
N GLY A 430 13.21 -14.89 -2.45
CA GLY A 430 11.79 -14.77 -2.15
C GLY A 430 10.88 -14.95 -3.35
N ASN A 431 11.40 -14.80 -4.57
CA ASN A 431 10.67 -15.02 -5.82
C ASN A 431 10.94 -16.38 -6.47
N ALA A 432 11.51 -17.36 -5.74
CA ALA A 432 11.73 -18.71 -6.27
C ALA A 432 10.42 -19.34 -6.80
N PRO A 433 10.41 -19.93 -8.00
CA PRO A 433 11.58 -20.37 -8.78
C PRO A 433 12.11 -19.37 -9.82
N PHE A 434 11.61 -18.13 -9.85
CA PHE A 434 11.90 -17.12 -10.88
C PHE A 434 13.25 -16.40 -10.69
N ALA A 435 13.58 -15.49 -11.62
CA ALA A 435 14.90 -14.85 -11.70
C ALA A 435 14.95 -13.41 -11.17
N TRP A 436 13.83 -12.67 -11.20
CA TRP A 436 13.80 -11.23 -10.90
C TRP A 436 12.85 -10.88 -9.74
N SER A 437 12.39 -9.63 -9.66
CA SER A 437 11.81 -8.98 -8.48
C SER A 437 10.77 -7.91 -8.81
N LYS A 438 10.26 -7.21 -7.77
CA LYS A 438 9.55 -5.91 -7.90
C LYS A 438 10.22 -5.01 -8.96
N GLN A 439 9.41 -4.19 -9.62
CA GLN A 439 9.71 -3.35 -10.79
C GLN A 439 10.07 -4.10 -12.09
N VAL A 440 10.36 -5.41 -12.06
CA VAL A 440 10.66 -6.20 -13.28
C VAL A 440 9.38 -6.86 -13.81
N ALA A 441 8.50 -6.04 -14.39
CA ALA A 441 7.23 -6.47 -15.01
C ALA A 441 7.40 -7.49 -16.16
N ALA A 442 8.62 -7.66 -16.65
CA ALA A 442 8.98 -8.62 -17.67
C ALA A 442 9.06 -10.08 -17.16
N ASP A 443 9.14 -10.32 -15.85
CA ASP A 443 9.38 -11.64 -15.25
C ASP A 443 8.28 -12.05 -14.25
N TYR A 444 8.06 -13.35 -14.10
CA TYR A 444 7.16 -13.89 -13.08
C TYR A 444 7.68 -13.67 -11.65
N GLY A 445 8.98 -13.42 -11.44
CA GLY A 445 9.51 -12.97 -10.17
C GLY A 445 9.10 -11.54 -9.77
N GLY A 446 8.64 -10.71 -10.72
CA GLY A 446 7.99 -9.45 -10.42
C GLY A 446 6.46 -9.53 -10.43
N THR A 447 5.90 -10.35 -11.32
CA THR A 447 4.46 -10.33 -11.67
C THR A 447 3.62 -11.49 -11.17
N LYS A 448 4.18 -12.62 -10.70
CA LYS A 448 3.38 -13.76 -10.23
C LYS A 448 3.31 -13.76 -8.71
N ASN A 449 2.10 -13.97 -8.17
CA ASN A 449 1.92 -14.09 -6.73
C ASN A 449 0.94 -15.21 -6.35
N GLY A 450 1.07 -15.68 -5.11
CA GLY A 450 0.15 -16.64 -4.54
C GLY A 450 -1.18 -15.97 -4.20
N MET A 451 -2.31 -16.63 -4.44
CA MET A 451 -3.62 -16.15 -3.99
C MET A 451 -4.43 -17.29 -3.41
N VAL A 452 -5.14 -17.03 -2.31
CA VAL A 452 -6.12 -17.94 -1.71
C VAL A 452 -7.52 -17.34 -1.84
N VAL A 453 -8.51 -18.17 -2.18
CA VAL A 453 -9.92 -17.78 -2.17
C VAL A 453 -10.71 -18.76 -1.29
N HIS A 454 -11.43 -18.21 -0.32
CA HIS A 454 -12.24 -18.95 0.63
C HIS A 454 -13.67 -18.37 0.65
N TRP A 455 -14.67 -19.22 0.38
CA TRP A 455 -16.09 -18.86 0.40
C TRP A 455 -16.97 -20.11 0.54
N PRO A 456 -17.16 -20.65 1.77
CA PRO A 456 -17.75 -21.97 2.00
C PRO A 456 -19.15 -22.19 1.38
N LYS A 457 -19.95 -21.13 1.25
CA LYS A 457 -21.29 -21.19 0.66
C LYS A 457 -21.31 -21.34 -0.86
N GLY A 458 -20.24 -20.97 -1.56
CA GLY A 458 -20.17 -21.00 -3.04
C GLY A 458 -19.01 -21.83 -3.62
N ILE A 459 -18.05 -22.23 -2.80
CA ILE A 459 -16.95 -23.12 -3.15
C ILE A 459 -17.14 -24.45 -2.43
N HIS A 460 -17.19 -25.56 -3.18
CA HIS A 460 -17.35 -26.91 -2.64
C HIS A 460 -16.02 -27.66 -2.47
N ALA A 461 -14.97 -27.14 -3.10
CA ALA A 461 -13.60 -27.63 -3.02
C ALA A 461 -12.93 -27.22 -1.69
N SER A 462 -11.97 -28.03 -1.22
CA SER A 462 -11.21 -27.78 0.02
C SER A 462 -9.75 -28.18 -0.19
N GLY A 463 -8.82 -27.23 -0.06
CA GLY A 463 -7.38 -27.50 -0.18
C GLY A 463 -6.88 -27.61 -1.63
N GLU A 464 -7.76 -27.43 -2.60
CA GLU A 464 -7.46 -27.65 -4.01
C GLU A 464 -6.61 -26.53 -4.63
N LEU A 465 -5.97 -26.86 -5.75
CA LEU A 465 -5.17 -25.94 -6.55
C LEU A 465 -5.94 -25.49 -7.81
N ARG A 466 -5.68 -24.27 -8.26
CA ARG A 466 -6.13 -23.68 -9.52
C ARG A 466 -4.90 -23.16 -10.26
N SER A 467 -4.71 -23.67 -11.48
CA SER A 467 -3.56 -23.37 -12.34
C SER A 467 -3.93 -22.52 -13.55
N GLN A 468 -5.20 -22.10 -13.65
CA GLN A 468 -5.69 -21.19 -14.68
C GLN A 468 -4.96 -19.85 -14.63
N TRP A 469 -4.64 -19.30 -15.79
CA TRP A 469 -3.94 -18.03 -15.89
C TRP A 469 -4.88 -16.86 -15.53
N HIS A 470 -4.48 -16.05 -14.56
CA HIS A 470 -5.26 -14.92 -14.05
C HIS A 470 -4.40 -13.68 -13.76
N HIS A 471 -5.02 -12.50 -13.75
CA HIS A 471 -4.39 -11.23 -13.36
C HIS A 471 -5.33 -10.42 -12.44
N VAL A 472 -4.82 -9.49 -11.63
CA VAL A 472 -5.63 -8.72 -10.65
C VAL A 472 -6.83 -7.96 -11.23
N VAL A 473 -6.81 -7.64 -12.52
CA VAL A 473 -7.99 -7.09 -13.23
C VAL A 473 -9.21 -8.04 -13.22
N ASP A 474 -9.02 -9.32 -12.93
CA ASP A 474 -10.07 -10.33 -12.85
C ASP A 474 -10.86 -10.25 -11.51
N ILE A 475 -10.34 -9.57 -10.48
CA ILE A 475 -10.95 -9.52 -9.14
C ILE A 475 -12.27 -8.73 -9.14
N ALA A 476 -12.27 -7.48 -9.61
CA ALA A 476 -13.48 -6.65 -9.64
C ALA A 476 -14.67 -7.27 -10.43
N PRO A 477 -14.49 -7.81 -11.66
CA PRO A 477 -15.59 -8.51 -12.34
C PRO A 477 -16.01 -9.79 -11.62
N THR A 478 -15.10 -10.51 -10.96
CA THR A 478 -15.47 -11.69 -10.13
C THR A 478 -16.37 -11.28 -8.97
N VAL A 479 -16.00 -10.23 -8.24
CA VAL A 479 -16.80 -9.74 -7.09
C VAL A 479 -18.20 -9.32 -7.54
N LEU A 480 -18.34 -8.64 -8.69
CA LEU A 480 -19.66 -8.26 -9.21
C LEU A 480 -20.47 -9.47 -9.70
N GLU A 481 -19.87 -10.43 -10.40
CA GLU A 481 -20.55 -11.67 -10.83
C GLU A 481 -21.09 -12.45 -9.62
N ILE A 482 -20.25 -12.66 -8.62
CA ILE A 482 -20.61 -13.37 -7.38
C ILE A 482 -21.65 -12.61 -6.55
N ALA A 483 -21.62 -11.27 -6.54
CA ALA A 483 -22.66 -10.45 -5.92
C ALA A 483 -23.98 -10.40 -6.71
N GLY A 484 -24.04 -10.97 -7.93
CA GLY A 484 -25.22 -10.90 -8.80
C GLY A 484 -25.45 -9.50 -9.39
N LEU A 485 -24.38 -8.74 -9.62
CA LEU A 485 -24.39 -7.36 -10.10
C LEU A 485 -23.83 -7.26 -11.53
N PRO A 486 -24.46 -6.48 -12.43
CA PRO A 486 -23.89 -6.20 -13.74
C PRO A 486 -22.74 -5.20 -13.66
N ALA A 487 -21.83 -5.23 -14.63
CA ALA A 487 -20.93 -4.11 -14.88
C ALA A 487 -21.75 -2.84 -15.25
N PRO A 488 -21.53 -1.69 -14.61
CA PRO A 488 -22.24 -0.47 -14.94
C PRO A 488 -21.78 0.10 -16.28
N LYS A 489 -22.74 0.58 -17.09
CA LYS A 489 -22.50 1.35 -18.31
C LYS A 489 -22.22 2.83 -17.99
N THR A 490 -22.84 3.35 -16.93
CA THR A 490 -22.61 4.72 -16.45
C THR A 490 -22.54 4.76 -14.93
N VAL A 491 -21.64 5.58 -14.39
CA VAL A 491 -21.55 5.91 -12.95
C VAL A 491 -21.48 7.43 -12.83
N ASN A 492 -22.33 8.01 -11.99
CA ASN A 492 -22.46 9.46 -11.78
C ASN A 492 -22.58 10.25 -13.10
N GLY A 493 -23.35 9.71 -14.05
CA GLY A 493 -23.54 10.28 -15.40
C GLY A 493 -22.38 10.09 -16.38
N THR A 494 -21.24 9.54 -15.94
CA THR A 494 -20.06 9.31 -16.81
C THR A 494 -20.11 7.91 -17.44
N PRO A 495 -20.03 7.76 -18.78
CA PRO A 495 -19.88 6.47 -19.45
C PRO A 495 -18.61 5.74 -18.99
N GLN A 496 -18.76 4.47 -18.66
CA GLN A 496 -17.68 3.64 -18.15
C GLN A 496 -16.99 2.87 -19.27
N LYS A 497 -15.66 2.77 -19.19
CA LYS A 497 -14.90 1.79 -19.98
C LYS A 497 -15.37 0.37 -19.60
N PRO A 498 -15.40 -0.61 -20.52
CA PRO A 498 -15.56 -2.02 -20.17
C PRO A 498 -14.52 -2.47 -19.14
N PHE A 499 -14.77 -3.59 -18.45
CA PHE A 499 -13.68 -4.29 -17.75
C PHE A 499 -12.69 -4.86 -18.77
N GLU A 500 -11.43 -4.89 -18.38
CA GLU A 500 -10.34 -5.45 -19.19
C GLU A 500 -9.88 -6.80 -18.64
N GLY A 501 -10.27 -7.13 -17.40
CA GLY A 501 -10.21 -8.49 -16.84
C GLY A 501 -11.47 -9.32 -17.05
N THR A 502 -11.36 -10.61 -16.74
CA THR A 502 -12.42 -11.61 -16.87
C THR A 502 -12.64 -12.29 -15.53
N SER A 503 -13.89 -12.47 -15.10
CA SER A 503 -14.20 -13.15 -13.84
C SER A 503 -13.57 -14.56 -13.78
N LEU A 504 -13.00 -14.89 -12.62
CA LEU A 504 -12.39 -16.18 -12.30
C LEU A 504 -13.36 -17.16 -11.60
N ALA A 505 -14.61 -16.75 -11.35
CA ALA A 505 -15.64 -17.55 -10.68
C ALA A 505 -15.89 -18.92 -11.35
N TYR A 506 -15.65 -19.02 -12.66
CA TYR A 506 -15.76 -20.28 -13.41
C TYR A 506 -14.80 -21.38 -12.93
N THR A 507 -13.72 -21.03 -12.23
CA THR A 507 -12.75 -21.98 -11.67
C THR A 507 -13.18 -22.54 -10.33
N PHE A 508 -14.13 -21.91 -9.61
CA PHE A 508 -14.39 -22.22 -8.20
C PHE A 508 -14.73 -23.70 -7.97
N ASN A 509 -15.67 -24.23 -8.77
CA ASN A 509 -16.13 -25.61 -8.69
C ASN A 509 -15.75 -26.45 -9.93
N ASP A 510 -14.79 -25.99 -10.73
CA ASP A 510 -14.19 -26.75 -11.83
C ASP A 510 -12.68 -26.45 -11.93
N ALA A 511 -11.89 -27.33 -11.33
CA ALA A 511 -10.43 -27.24 -11.33
C ALA A 511 -9.80 -27.39 -12.74
N ASN A 512 -10.52 -27.96 -13.70
CA ASN A 512 -10.04 -28.25 -15.05
C ASN A 512 -10.60 -27.31 -16.12
N ALA A 513 -11.36 -26.28 -15.71
CA ALA A 513 -11.92 -25.32 -16.65
C ALA A 513 -10.82 -24.59 -17.43
N ALA A 514 -11.04 -24.39 -18.73
CA ALA A 514 -10.08 -23.75 -19.62
C ALA A 514 -9.93 -22.24 -19.34
N ASP A 515 -8.72 -21.73 -19.52
CA ASP A 515 -8.37 -20.31 -19.35
C ASP A 515 -9.30 -19.39 -20.15
N ARG A 516 -10.00 -18.49 -19.43
CA ARG A 516 -10.77 -17.40 -20.03
C ARG A 516 -9.96 -16.12 -20.21
N HIS A 517 -8.94 -15.89 -19.38
CA HIS A 517 -8.01 -14.79 -19.57
C HIS A 517 -6.95 -15.20 -20.60
N ARG A 518 -6.95 -14.57 -21.79
CA ARG A 518 -6.17 -15.01 -22.95
C ARG A 518 -4.95 -14.15 -23.29
N THR A 519 -4.97 -12.87 -22.91
CA THR A 519 -3.94 -11.90 -23.27
C THR A 519 -3.78 -10.86 -22.18
N GLN A 520 -2.55 -10.67 -21.68
CA GLN A 520 -2.20 -9.61 -20.74
C GLN A 520 -0.84 -9.03 -21.14
N TYR A 521 -0.75 -7.71 -21.23
CA TYR A 521 0.53 -7.02 -21.33
C TYR A 521 1.03 -6.65 -19.92
N PHE A 522 2.35 -6.48 -19.79
CA PHE A 522 3.00 -5.98 -18.59
C PHE A 522 4.00 -4.91 -18.98
N GLU A 523 4.02 -3.79 -18.27
CA GLU A 523 5.02 -2.74 -18.42
C GLU A 523 5.20 -2.01 -17.09
N ILE A 524 6.44 -1.89 -16.61
CA ILE A 524 6.85 -1.02 -15.50
C ILE A 524 8.26 -0.51 -15.80
N LEU A 525 8.44 0.81 -15.84
CA LEU A 525 9.74 1.49 -16.02
C LEU A 525 10.56 0.96 -17.21
N GLY A 526 9.89 0.68 -18.33
CA GLY A 526 10.49 0.17 -19.56
C GLY A 526 10.69 -1.35 -19.63
N ASN A 527 10.62 -2.07 -18.50
CA ASN A 527 10.57 -3.54 -18.50
C ASN A 527 9.23 -4.00 -19.05
N ARG A 528 9.23 -4.87 -20.07
CA ARG A 528 8.02 -5.19 -20.87
C ARG A 528 7.80 -6.69 -21.02
N ALA A 529 6.55 -7.13 -20.97
CA ALA A 529 6.16 -8.46 -21.43
C ALA A 529 4.74 -8.51 -22.01
N LEU A 530 4.46 -9.60 -22.71
CA LEU A 530 3.12 -9.97 -23.17
C LEU A 530 2.93 -11.47 -22.94
N TYR A 531 1.92 -11.82 -22.15
CA TYR A 531 1.32 -13.15 -22.13
C TYR A 531 0.23 -13.24 -23.20
N HIS A 532 0.24 -14.32 -24.00
CA HIS A 532 -0.86 -14.68 -24.88
C HIS A 532 -0.91 -16.20 -25.12
N ASP A 533 -2.02 -16.83 -24.73
CA ASP A 533 -2.31 -18.25 -25.00
C ASP A 533 -1.19 -19.24 -24.59
N GLY A 534 -0.65 -19.05 -23.39
CA GLY A 534 0.46 -19.86 -22.85
C GLY A 534 1.87 -19.45 -23.32
N TRP A 535 1.98 -18.46 -24.20
CA TRP A 535 3.27 -17.88 -24.60
C TRP A 535 3.55 -16.60 -23.84
N LEU A 536 4.78 -16.42 -23.39
CA LEU A 536 5.26 -15.15 -22.82
C LEU A 536 6.42 -14.64 -23.66
N ALA A 537 6.32 -13.43 -24.20
CA ALA A 537 7.47 -12.71 -24.74
C ALA A 537 7.83 -11.57 -23.77
N ARG A 538 9.12 -11.38 -23.47
CA ARG A 538 9.57 -10.36 -22.51
C ARG A 538 10.83 -9.65 -22.97
N THR A 539 11.14 -8.52 -22.35
CA THR A 539 12.47 -7.90 -22.38
C THR A 539 12.82 -7.25 -21.03
N ILE A 540 14.02 -7.55 -20.52
CA ILE A 540 14.56 -6.94 -19.30
C ILE A 540 15.34 -5.67 -19.70
N HIS A 541 14.66 -4.54 -19.69
CA HIS A 541 15.22 -3.23 -20.05
C HIS A 541 16.20 -2.71 -18.98
N ARG A 542 15.84 -2.86 -17.69
CA ARG A 542 16.65 -2.41 -16.55
C ARG A 542 16.30 -3.19 -15.28
N ALA A 543 17.30 -3.69 -14.56
CA ALA A 543 17.09 -4.23 -13.21
C ALA A 543 16.97 -3.11 -12.15
N PRO A 544 16.29 -3.31 -11.01
CA PRO A 544 16.05 -2.24 -10.02
C PRO A 544 17.32 -1.58 -9.47
N TRP A 545 18.45 -2.29 -9.47
CA TRP A 545 19.75 -1.84 -8.99
C TRP A 545 20.66 -1.25 -10.10
N GLU A 546 20.19 -1.20 -11.35
CA GLU A 546 20.94 -0.63 -12.47
C GLU A 546 20.59 0.85 -12.63
N LYS A 547 21.59 1.74 -12.63
CA LYS A 547 21.38 3.20 -12.76
C LYS A 547 20.97 3.67 -14.16
N GLN A 548 21.11 2.81 -15.17
CA GLN A 548 20.93 3.12 -16.58
C GLN A 548 20.28 1.91 -17.29
N PRO A 549 19.48 2.12 -18.34
CA PRO A 549 18.93 1.02 -19.12
C PRO A 549 20.04 0.24 -19.85
N ARG A 550 19.77 -1.03 -20.15
CA ARG A 550 20.73 -1.93 -20.81
C ARG A 550 20.91 -1.65 -22.29
N ALA A 551 19.88 -1.09 -22.93
CA ALA A 551 19.87 -0.68 -24.33
C ALA A 551 18.78 0.38 -24.55
N PRO A 552 18.84 1.16 -25.65
CA PRO A 552 17.67 1.91 -26.15
C PRO A 552 16.50 0.98 -26.46
N PHE A 553 15.26 1.47 -26.34
CA PHE A 553 14.04 0.64 -26.48
C PHE A 553 13.91 -0.14 -27.80
N GLU A 554 14.50 0.36 -28.89
CA GLU A 554 14.53 -0.28 -30.21
C GLU A 554 15.56 -1.41 -30.33
N GLN A 555 16.53 -1.44 -29.40
CA GLN A 555 17.64 -2.39 -29.34
C GLN A 555 17.52 -3.38 -28.17
N ASP A 556 16.50 -3.23 -27.33
CA ASP A 556 16.16 -4.15 -26.26
C ASP A 556 16.02 -5.59 -26.77
N GLN A 557 16.69 -6.51 -26.07
CA GLN A 557 16.70 -7.93 -26.42
C GLN A 557 15.46 -8.61 -25.86
N TRP A 558 14.74 -9.33 -26.72
CA TRP A 558 13.50 -10.04 -26.34
C TRP A 558 13.72 -11.55 -26.25
N GLU A 559 13.21 -12.13 -25.16
CA GLU A 559 13.14 -13.56 -24.90
C GLU A 559 11.71 -14.09 -25.16
N LEU A 560 11.56 -15.39 -25.38
CA LEU A 560 10.27 -16.06 -25.61
C LEU A 560 10.18 -17.39 -24.85
N PHE A 561 9.09 -17.59 -24.11
CA PHE A 561 8.83 -18.79 -23.30
C PHE A 561 7.49 -19.44 -23.63
N ASP A 562 7.42 -20.76 -23.47
CA ASP A 562 6.16 -21.51 -23.44
C ASP A 562 5.83 -21.88 -21.98
N THR A 563 5.01 -21.06 -21.34
CA THR A 563 4.76 -21.10 -19.89
C THR A 563 3.94 -22.33 -19.46
N ARG A 564 3.45 -23.12 -20.42
CA ARG A 564 2.74 -24.38 -20.19
C ARG A 564 3.69 -25.53 -19.86
N SER A 565 4.93 -25.45 -20.35
CA SER A 565 6.01 -26.42 -20.11
C SER A 565 7.17 -25.86 -19.30
N ASP A 566 7.33 -24.53 -19.23
CA ASP A 566 8.38 -23.86 -18.48
C ASP A 566 7.77 -22.88 -17.48
N PHE A 567 7.35 -23.40 -16.33
CA PHE A 567 6.72 -22.61 -15.26
C PHE A 567 7.62 -21.45 -14.80
N SER A 568 8.93 -21.69 -14.76
CA SER A 568 9.97 -20.82 -14.20
C SER A 568 10.57 -19.80 -15.18
N LEU A 569 10.24 -19.86 -16.48
CA LEU A 569 10.87 -19.04 -17.53
C LEU A 569 12.40 -19.26 -17.62
N ALA A 570 12.84 -20.51 -17.52
CA ALA A 570 14.24 -20.90 -17.52
C ALA A 570 14.82 -21.17 -18.93
N HIS A 571 13.98 -21.33 -19.96
CA HIS A 571 14.39 -21.78 -21.30
C HIS A 571 13.91 -20.82 -22.40
N ASP A 572 14.79 -19.89 -22.82
CA ASP A 572 14.48 -18.99 -23.93
C ASP A 572 14.40 -19.74 -25.29
N LEU A 573 13.31 -19.51 -26.00
CA LEU A 573 12.98 -20.06 -27.31
C LEU A 573 13.04 -19.00 -28.43
N ALA A 574 13.46 -17.76 -28.16
CA ALA A 574 13.49 -16.66 -29.14
C ALA A 574 14.21 -17.05 -30.44
N THR A 575 15.42 -17.63 -30.32
CA THR A 575 16.23 -18.11 -31.44
C THR A 575 15.60 -19.30 -32.17
N GLN A 576 14.84 -20.15 -31.46
CA GLN A 576 14.21 -21.36 -31.99
C GLN A 576 12.83 -21.09 -32.62
N ARG A 577 12.20 -19.95 -32.28
CA ARG A 577 10.83 -19.57 -32.68
C ARG A 577 10.72 -18.07 -33.04
N PRO A 578 11.60 -17.51 -33.89
CA PRO A 578 11.66 -16.06 -34.14
C PRO A 578 10.37 -15.49 -34.75
N ALA A 579 9.65 -16.28 -35.56
CA ALA A 579 8.36 -15.88 -36.11
C ALA A 579 7.27 -15.72 -35.02
N LYS A 580 7.27 -16.58 -33.99
CA LYS A 580 6.34 -16.46 -32.85
C LYS A 580 6.72 -15.27 -31.98
N LEU A 581 8.01 -15.04 -31.70
CA LEU A 581 8.47 -13.85 -30.99
C LEU A 581 8.02 -12.57 -31.69
N LYS A 582 8.24 -12.45 -33.01
CA LYS A 582 7.80 -11.29 -33.79
C LYS A 582 6.28 -11.06 -33.72
N ALA A 583 5.48 -12.13 -33.72
CA ALA A 583 4.04 -12.02 -33.54
C ALA A 583 3.65 -11.53 -32.13
N MET A 584 4.35 -11.99 -31.09
CA MET A 584 4.14 -11.52 -29.71
C MET A 584 4.55 -10.05 -29.54
N GLN A 585 5.68 -9.62 -30.10
CA GLN A 585 6.11 -8.22 -30.10
C GLN A 585 5.09 -7.30 -30.80
N ALA A 586 4.54 -7.74 -31.94
CA ALA A 586 3.50 -6.99 -32.65
C ALA A 586 2.20 -6.90 -31.83
N LEU A 587 1.79 -7.97 -31.14
CA LEU A 587 0.62 -7.96 -30.26
C LEU A 587 0.85 -7.12 -28.99
N PHE A 588 2.07 -7.08 -28.45
CA PHE A 588 2.44 -6.18 -27.36
C PHE A 588 2.21 -4.73 -27.78
N LEU A 589 2.69 -4.34 -28.96
CA LEU A 589 2.51 -2.97 -29.45
C LEU A 589 1.03 -2.61 -29.68
N GLN A 590 0.19 -3.57 -30.09
CA GLN A 590 -1.26 -3.37 -30.24
C GLN A 590 -1.95 -3.12 -28.89
N GLU A 591 -1.71 -3.97 -27.89
CA GLU A 591 -2.29 -3.78 -26.55
C GLU A 591 -1.70 -2.53 -25.87
N ALA A 592 -0.42 -2.21 -26.11
CA ALA A 592 0.25 -1.01 -25.62
C ALA A 592 -0.42 0.29 -26.13
N VAL A 593 -0.74 0.36 -27.42
CA VAL A 593 -1.50 1.50 -27.99
C VAL A 593 -2.93 1.54 -27.45
N LYS A 594 -3.61 0.39 -27.37
CA LYS A 594 -5.00 0.26 -26.92
C LYS A 594 -5.23 0.72 -25.48
N TYR A 595 -4.25 0.52 -24.59
CA TYR A 595 -4.37 0.81 -23.16
C TYR A 595 -3.51 1.98 -22.66
N ASN A 596 -2.93 2.78 -23.56
CA ASN A 596 -2.07 3.94 -23.25
C ASN A 596 -0.78 3.57 -22.47
N VAL A 597 -0.07 2.52 -22.89
CA VAL A 597 1.27 2.17 -22.37
C VAL A 597 2.36 3.03 -23.02
N LEU A 598 2.04 3.71 -24.14
CA LEU A 598 2.96 4.60 -24.84
C LEU A 598 2.68 6.07 -24.50
N PRO A 599 3.71 6.93 -24.35
CA PRO A 599 5.14 6.61 -24.47
C PRO A 599 5.68 5.81 -23.28
N LEU A 600 6.67 4.96 -23.54
CA LEU A 600 7.45 4.30 -22.50
C LEU A 600 8.32 5.35 -21.79
N ASP A 601 8.44 5.23 -20.46
CA ASP A 601 9.18 6.18 -19.63
C ASP A 601 10.03 5.40 -18.60
N ASP A 602 11.30 5.21 -18.93
CA ASP A 602 12.31 4.53 -18.13
C ASP A 602 12.97 5.45 -17.08
N ARG A 603 12.72 6.77 -17.13
CA ARG A 603 13.28 7.73 -16.16
C ARG A 603 12.94 7.30 -14.72
N SER A 604 13.83 7.62 -13.79
CA SER A 604 13.84 7.13 -12.42
C SER A 604 13.73 8.28 -11.41
N LEU A 605 14.82 8.62 -10.73
CA LEU A 605 14.90 9.73 -9.75
C LEU A 605 14.51 11.07 -10.38
N GLU A 606 14.70 11.26 -11.68
CA GLU A 606 14.28 12.46 -12.41
C GLU A 606 12.77 12.71 -12.28
N ARG A 607 11.95 11.66 -12.14
CA ARG A 607 10.49 11.77 -12.00
C ARG A 607 10.02 12.07 -10.58
N LEU A 608 10.90 12.01 -9.58
CA LEU A 608 10.63 12.52 -8.23
C LEU A 608 10.51 14.06 -8.25
N VAL A 609 11.20 14.73 -9.18
CA VAL A 609 11.11 16.18 -9.38
C VAL A 609 9.86 16.50 -10.23
N PRO A 610 8.81 17.15 -9.68
CA PRO A 610 7.53 17.32 -10.39
C PRO A 610 7.68 18.06 -11.72
N ALA A 611 8.55 19.08 -11.75
CA ALA A 611 8.82 19.89 -12.94
C ALA A 611 9.47 19.10 -14.09
N LEU A 612 10.29 18.08 -13.80
CA LEU A 612 10.91 17.20 -14.81
C LEU A 612 9.97 16.08 -15.25
N ALA A 613 9.14 15.58 -14.34
CA ALA A 613 8.08 14.62 -14.65
C ALA A 613 6.93 15.24 -15.47
N GLY A 614 6.72 16.56 -15.34
CA GLY A 614 5.58 17.29 -15.90
C GLY A 614 4.28 17.08 -15.12
N ARG A 615 4.34 16.58 -13.88
CA ARG A 615 3.16 16.37 -13.02
C ARG A 615 2.86 17.63 -12.19
N PRO A 616 1.60 17.83 -11.74
CA PRO A 616 1.27 18.92 -10.84
C PRO A 616 2.07 18.91 -9.53
N ASP A 617 2.27 20.09 -8.99
CA ASP A 617 2.90 20.39 -7.70
C ASP A 617 2.11 21.53 -7.05
N LEU A 618 1.74 21.35 -5.78
CA LEU A 618 0.93 22.30 -4.99
C LEU A 618 1.67 23.61 -4.69
N MET A 619 3.00 23.55 -4.59
CA MET A 619 3.88 24.68 -4.25
C MET A 619 4.68 25.20 -5.46
N ALA A 620 4.34 24.75 -6.68
CA ALA A 620 5.02 25.12 -7.91
C ALA A 620 5.22 26.64 -8.06
N GLY A 621 6.48 27.06 -8.23
CA GLY A 621 6.85 28.47 -8.41
C GLY A 621 6.77 29.34 -7.16
N ARG A 622 6.50 28.77 -5.97
CA ARG A 622 6.56 29.52 -4.71
C ARG A 622 7.98 29.57 -4.17
N HIS A 623 8.39 30.76 -3.73
CA HIS A 623 9.68 31.04 -3.08
C HIS A 623 9.52 31.43 -1.60
N SER A 624 8.28 31.47 -1.10
CA SER A 624 7.98 31.74 0.30
C SER A 624 6.71 31.00 0.74
N LEU A 625 6.72 30.48 1.96
CA LEU A 625 5.60 29.84 2.63
C LEU A 625 5.49 30.40 4.05
N THR A 626 4.33 31.00 4.38
CA THR A 626 4.01 31.44 5.74
C THR A 626 3.16 30.39 6.43
N LEU A 627 3.57 30.03 7.63
CA LEU A 627 3.04 28.96 8.47
C LEU A 627 2.64 29.52 9.85
N TYR A 628 1.74 28.83 10.53
CA TYR A 628 1.18 29.23 11.83
C TYR A 628 1.12 28.04 12.79
N GLU A 629 1.09 28.33 14.09
CA GLU A 629 0.98 27.32 15.16
C GLU A 629 -0.20 26.36 14.93
N GLY A 630 0.03 25.06 15.09
CA GLY A 630 -0.97 24.02 14.85
C GLY A 630 -1.17 23.64 13.38
N MET A 631 -0.37 24.18 12.45
CA MET A 631 -0.24 23.60 11.11
C MET A 631 0.67 22.37 11.18
N THR A 632 0.05 21.20 11.34
CA THR A 632 0.72 19.90 11.45
C THR A 632 0.36 18.98 10.27
N GLY A 633 1.24 18.03 9.94
CA GLY A 633 1.01 17.00 8.93
C GLY A 633 1.13 17.50 7.49
N ILE A 634 2.00 18.49 7.25
CA ILE A 634 2.28 18.94 5.89
C ILE A 634 3.30 17.99 5.26
N MET A 635 2.83 16.95 4.58
CA MET A 635 3.67 16.00 3.84
C MET A 635 4.76 16.70 3.02
N GLU A 636 5.96 16.11 2.94
CA GLU A 636 7.13 16.74 2.29
C GLU A 636 6.83 17.20 0.85
N ASN A 637 6.07 16.38 0.11
CA ASN A 637 5.63 16.64 -1.28
C ASN A 637 4.66 17.82 -1.44
N ALA A 638 4.12 18.35 -0.35
CA ALA A 638 3.19 19.47 -0.26
C ALA A 638 3.79 20.67 0.50
N PHE A 639 4.98 20.52 1.07
CA PHE A 639 5.75 21.60 1.66
C PHE A 639 6.49 22.40 0.57
N ILE A 640 7.02 23.58 0.89
CA ILE A 640 7.89 24.31 -0.04
C ILE A 640 9.22 23.55 -0.20
N ASP A 641 9.65 23.31 -1.45
CA ASP A 641 10.88 22.56 -1.68
C ASP A 641 12.12 23.35 -1.25
N VAL A 642 12.76 22.86 -0.19
CA VAL A 642 13.97 23.42 0.45
C VAL A 642 15.27 22.75 -0.02
N LYS A 643 15.22 21.72 -0.87
CA LYS A 643 16.39 20.90 -1.22
C LYS A 643 17.29 21.55 -2.27
N ASN A 644 18.60 21.30 -2.16
CA ASN A 644 19.65 21.76 -3.10
C ASN A 644 19.68 23.28 -3.35
N ARG A 645 19.34 24.09 -2.33
CA ARG A 645 19.27 25.56 -2.43
C ARG A 645 19.49 26.24 -1.10
N SER A 646 19.84 27.52 -1.15
CA SER A 646 19.85 28.38 0.04
C SER A 646 18.43 28.65 0.51
N LEU A 647 18.23 28.59 1.83
CA LEU A 647 16.94 28.81 2.47
C LEU A 647 17.07 29.70 3.70
N THR A 648 15.98 30.39 4.03
CA THR A 648 15.82 31.18 5.25
C THR A 648 14.59 30.69 6.00
N ILE A 649 14.69 30.52 7.32
CA ILE A 649 13.55 30.26 8.21
C ILE A 649 13.47 31.41 9.21
N THR A 650 12.38 32.18 9.19
CA THR A 650 12.15 33.29 10.13
C THR A 650 10.93 32.98 11.00
N ALA A 651 11.15 32.68 12.28
CA ALA A 651 10.10 32.48 13.27
C ALA A 651 9.91 33.73 14.15
N GLU A 652 8.68 34.23 14.22
CA GLU A 652 8.28 35.25 15.19
C GLU A 652 7.59 34.55 16.38
N VAL A 653 8.17 34.67 17.57
CA VAL A 653 7.72 33.96 18.79
C VAL A 653 7.53 34.90 19.98
N GLU A 654 6.66 34.51 20.91
CA GLU A 654 6.50 35.13 22.22
C GLU A 654 6.99 34.15 23.31
N VAL A 655 8.06 34.52 24.02
CA VAL A 655 8.71 33.72 25.08
C VAL A 655 8.12 34.12 26.44
N PRO A 656 7.63 33.19 27.28
CA PRO A 656 7.08 33.51 28.59
C PRO A 656 8.20 33.80 29.61
N GLU A 657 7.83 34.27 30.80
CA GLU A 657 8.79 34.68 31.86
C GLU A 657 9.76 33.55 32.28
N ASN A 658 9.33 32.30 32.22
CA ASN A 658 10.13 31.11 32.58
C ASN A 658 10.96 30.56 31.40
N GLY A 659 11.03 31.26 30.27
CA GLY A 659 11.64 30.77 29.02
C GLY A 659 10.74 29.80 28.25
N ALA A 660 11.14 29.47 27.01
CA ALA A 660 10.43 28.51 26.17
C ALA A 660 11.30 27.29 25.84
N ASN A 661 10.63 26.17 25.55
CA ASN A 661 11.21 24.92 25.06
C ASN A 661 10.32 24.35 23.96
N GLY A 662 10.79 23.35 23.22
CA GLY A 662 10.02 22.62 22.22
C GLY A 662 10.25 23.08 20.78
N VAL A 663 9.58 22.42 19.84
CA VAL A 663 9.78 22.55 18.39
C VAL A 663 9.03 23.75 17.85
N ILE A 664 9.71 24.59 17.07
CA ILE A 664 9.10 25.74 16.40
C ILE A 664 8.62 25.33 15.00
N LEU A 665 9.47 24.64 14.25
CA LEU A 665 9.15 24.03 12.96
C LEU A 665 10.07 22.83 12.72
N ALA A 666 9.50 21.66 12.45
CA ALA A 666 10.21 20.47 11.99
C ALA A 666 9.76 20.08 10.58
N GLN A 667 10.60 19.33 9.87
CA GLN A 667 10.25 18.59 8.66
C GLN A 667 11.04 17.28 8.61
N GLY A 668 10.35 16.16 8.34
CA GLY A 668 10.90 14.82 8.45
C GLY A 668 11.04 14.41 9.92
N GLY A 669 11.89 13.41 10.20
CA GLY A 669 12.03 12.85 11.54
C GLY A 669 13.36 12.16 11.82
N ARG A 670 13.34 11.09 12.60
CA ARG A 670 14.53 10.32 13.02
C ARG A 670 15.34 9.78 11.84
N PHE A 671 14.68 9.51 10.71
CA PHE A 671 15.26 8.87 9.54
C PHE A 671 15.67 9.84 8.43
N GLY A 672 15.52 11.14 8.64
CA GLY A 672 15.96 12.21 7.75
C GLY A 672 15.11 13.45 7.95
N GLY A 673 15.70 14.65 7.91
CA GLY A 673 14.95 15.89 8.11
C GLY A 673 15.73 17.03 8.73
N TRP A 674 15.01 18.04 9.22
CA TRP A 674 15.58 19.18 9.93
C TRP A 674 14.55 19.78 10.91
N ALA A 675 15.03 20.45 11.96
CA ALA A 675 14.16 21.11 12.94
C ALA A 675 14.77 22.40 13.48
N LEU A 676 13.95 23.46 13.56
CA LEU A 676 14.18 24.67 14.34
C LEU A 676 13.39 24.56 15.64
N TYR A 677 14.06 24.66 16.78
CA TYR A 677 13.47 24.40 18.11
C TYR A 677 14.14 25.24 19.20
N MET A 678 13.66 25.08 20.44
CA MET A 678 14.23 25.70 21.62
C MET A 678 14.48 24.67 22.72
N LYS A 679 15.67 24.71 23.32
CA LYS A 679 16.07 23.86 24.44
C LYS A 679 16.77 24.68 25.51
N ASP A 680 16.32 24.55 26.76
CA ASP A 680 16.77 25.35 27.90
C ASP A 680 16.70 26.86 27.61
N GLY A 681 15.64 27.30 26.91
CA GLY A 681 15.47 28.68 26.45
C GLY A 681 16.36 29.11 25.27
N LYS A 682 17.25 28.24 24.76
CA LYS A 682 18.21 28.53 23.69
C LYS A 682 17.64 28.08 22.33
N PRO A 683 17.57 28.97 21.33
CA PRO A 683 17.25 28.57 19.96
C PRO A 683 18.31 27.61 19.40
N ALA A 684 17.86 26.59 18.70
CA ALA A 684 18.70 25.58 18.07
C ALA A 684 18.13 25.17 16.71
N TYR A 685 19.01 24.79 15.79
CA TYR A 685 18.65 24.15 14.54
C TYR A 685 19.44 22.87 14.36
N THR A 686 18.77 21.75 14.06
CA THR A 686 19.40 20.46 13.75
C THR A 686 19.07 20.07 12.33
N TYR A 687 20.09 19.60 11.61
CA TYR A 687 19.94 18.90 10.34
C TYR A 687 20.29 17.42 10.52
N ASN A 688 19.39 16.53 10.08
CA ASN A 688 19.54 15.07 10.16
C ASN A 688 19.73 14.50 8.74
N LEU A 689 20.98 14.19 8.39
CA LEU A 689 21.34 13.54 7.13
C LEU A 689 21.02 12.05 7.23
N VAL A 690 19.76 11.72 6.92
CA VAL A 690 19.21 10.36 6.82
C VAL A 690 19.60 9.41 7.95
N GLY A 691 19.61 9.90 9.19
CA GLY A 691 19.98 9.12 10.39
C GLY A 691 21.48 8.79 10.51
N MET A 692 22.30 9.02 9.49
CA MET A 692 23.76 8.79 9.53
C MET A 692 24.50 9.86 10.34
N GLN A 693 24.12 11.14 10.15
CA GLN A 693 24.78 12.26 10.79
C GLN A 693 23.76 13.34 11.19
N ARG A 694 23.88 13.82 12.43
CA ARG A 694 23.15 15.00 12.91
C ARG A 694 24.13 16.13 13.17
N THR A 695 23.80 17.33 12.68
CA THR A 695 24.56 18.56 12.93
C THR A 695 23.65 19.59 13.56
N SER A 696 23.99 20.05 14.77
CA SER A 696 23.22 21.05 15.52
C SER A 696 23.96 22.37 15.63
N ILE A 697 23.27 23.47 15.31
CA ILE A 697 23.72 24.86 15.47
C ILE A 697 22.89 25.47 16.60
N VAL A 698 23.52 25.71 17.76
CA VAL A 698 22.83 26.02 19.02
C VAL A 698 23.29 27.38 19.56
N SER A 699 22.34 28.26 19.90
CA SER A 699 22.62 29.53 20.56
C SER A 699 23.37 29.33 21.88
N SER A 700 24.42 30.12 22.12
CA SER A 700 25.13 30.09 23.40
C SER A 700 24.30 30.63 24.58
N GLN A 701 23.34 31.52 24.30
CA GLN A 701 22.52 32.21 25.30
C GLN A 701 21.02 31.90 25.16
N PRO A 702 20.27 31.81 26.27
CA PRO A 702 18.82 31.71 26.24
C PRO A 702 18.18 33.04 25.79
N LEU A 703 16.94 32.98 25.29
CA LEU A 703 16.16 34.17 24.99
C LEU A 703 15.62 34.83 26.27
N ALA A 704 15.53 36.17 26.23
CA ALA A 704 14.74 36.91 27.19
C ALA A 704 13.23 36.73 26.92
N SER A 705 12.41 36.85 27.97
CA SER A 705 10.95 36.87 27.88
C SER A 705 10.44 38.02 27.01
N GLY A 706 9.36 37.79 26.28
CA GLY A 706 8.73 38.75 25.37
C GLY A 706 8.84 38.33 23.91
N LYS A 707 8.71 39.30 23.00
CA LYS A 707 8.77 39.06 21.55
C LYS A 707 10.20 38.85 21.08
N ALA A 708 10.41 37.81 20.28
CA ALA A 708 11.69 37.55 19.62
C ALA A 708 11.48 37.09 18.17
N THR A 709 12.45 37.41 17.32
CA THR A 709 12.59 36.86 15.97
C THR A 709 13.81 35.95 15.94
N ILE A 710 13.58 34.66 15.68
CA ILE A 710 14.63 33.66 15.47
C ILE A 710 14.73 33.46 13.97
N LYS A 711 15.93 33.63 13.41
CA LYS A 711 16.18 33.46 11.98
C LYS A 711 17.31 32.46 11.74
N LEU A 712 17.04 31.42 10.96
CA LEU A 712 18.07 30.60 10.34
C LEU A 712 18.32 31.11 8.92
N ASP A 713 19.59 31.33 8.57
CA ASP A 713 20.04 31.49 7.19
C ASP A 713 20.96 30.31 6.84
N PHE A 714 20.56 29.49 5.86
CA PHE A 714 21.39 28.43 5.30
C PHE A 714 21.87 28.83 3.90
N ALA A 715 23.16 29.14 3.80
CA ALA A 715 23.83 29.43 2.54
C ALA A 715 24.36 28.12 1.94
N TYR A 716 23.65 27.56 0.97
CA TYR A 716 24.02 26.34 0.25
C TYR A 716 25.26 26.61 -0.63
N ASP A 717 26.21 25.67 -0.65
CA ASP A 717 27.48 25.83 -1.38
C ASP A 717 27.27 25.93 -2.91
N GLY A 718 26.18 25.37 -3.44
CA GLY A 718 25.90 25.30 -4.88
C GLY A 718 26.72 24.25 -5.63
N GLY A 719 26.55 24.17 -6.95
CA GLY A 719 27.34 23.28 -7.81
C GLY A 719 26.90 21.80 -7.75
N GLY A 720 25.62 21.54 -8.02
CA GLY A 720 25.02 20.20 -8.00
C GLY A 720 24.24 19.89 -6.71
N SER A 721 23.66 18.70 -6.68
CA SER A 721 22.80 18.22 -5.59
C SER A 721 23.57 17.68 -4.37
N GLY A 722 22.94 17.68 -3.20
CA GLY A 722 23.43 17.05 -1.96
C GLY A 722 24.65 17.73 -1.30
N LYS A 723 24.94 18.99 -1.65
CA LYS A 723 26.10 19.73 -1.12
C LYS A 723 25.86 20.26 0.30
N GLY A 724 26.93 20.74 0.92
CA GLY A 724 26.86 21.38 2.22
C GLY A 724 26.41 22.83 2.15
N GLY A 725 26.55 23.51 3.29
CA GLY A 725 26.34 24.94 3.40
C GLY A 725 26.65 25.48 4.79
N ALA A 726 26.79 26.80 4.88
CA ALA A 726 26.94 27.50 6.15
C ALA A 726 25.55 27.80 6.74
N ALA A 727 25.31 27.34 7.97
CA ALA A 727 24.09 27.59 8.73
C ALA A 727 24.37 28.67 9.79
N THR A 728 23.71 29.82 9.68
CA THR A 728 23.82 30.93 10.64
C THR A 728 22.49 31.11 11.37
N LEU A 729 22.53 31.10 12.70
CA LEU A 729 21.37 31.34 13.55
C LEU A 729 21.45 32.74 14.14
N LEU A 730 20.41 33.55 13.92
CA LEU A 730 20.29 34.92 14.40
C LEU A 730 19.09 35.07 15.35
N VAL A 731 19.24 35.95 16.34
CA VAL A 731 18.21 36.36 17.28
C VAL A 731 18.08 37.87 17.21
N ASN A 732 16.88 38.38 16.88
CA ASN A 732 16.60 39.81 16.73
C ASN A 732 17.62 40.53 15.80
N GLY A 733 18.07 39.84 14.75
CA GLY A 733 19.07 40.33 13.78
C GLY A 733 20.54 40.23 14.22
N GLN A 734 20.85 39.74 15.42
CA GLN A 734 22.20 39.51 15.91
C GLN A 734 22.60 38.04 15.75
N LYS A 735 23.82 37.74 15.31
CA LYS A 735 24.33 36.36 15.18
C LYS A 735 24.44 35.71 16.56
N ALA A 736 23.71 34.61 16.77
CA ALA A 736 23.66 33.85 18.02
C ALA A 736 24.51 32.56 17.96
N ALA A 737 24.58 31.93 16.78
CA ALA A 737 25.44 30.78 16.50
C ALA A 737 25.71 30.64 14.99
N GLU A 738 26.75 29.90 14.63
CA GLU A 738 27.03 29.48 13.25
C GLU A 738 27.65 28.09 13.23
N GLY A 739 27.47 27.37 12.12
CA GLY A 739 28.05 26.05 11.90
C GLY A 739 27.99 25.66 10.42
N ARG A 740 28.58 24.52 10.09
CA ARG A 740 28.57 23.98 8.73
C ARG A 740 27.88 22.63 8.69
N ILE A 741 26.99 22.46 7.73
CA ILE A 741 26.42 21.16 7.35
C ILE A 741 27.23 20.72 6.14
N GLU A 742 27.91 19.56 6.21
CA GLU A 742 28.82 19.14 5.14
C GLU A 742 28.08 18.55 3.93
N HIS A 743 26.94 17.91 4.16
CA HIS A 743 26.12 17.26 3.14
C HIS A 743 24.63 17.35 3.48
N THR A 744 23.79 17.44 2.45
CA THR A 744 22.32 17.47 2.56
C THR A 744 21.68 16.31 1.79
N ALA A 745 20.48 15.89 2.19
CA ALA A 745 19.69 14.94 1.41
C ALA A 745 19.22 15.61 0.08
N PRO A 746 19.56 15.04 -1.10
CA PRO A 746 19.23 15.66 -2.39
C PRO A 746 17.76 15.54 -2.82
N PHE A 747 17.01 14.52 -2.38
CA PHE A 747 15.70 14.19 -2.97
C PHE A 747 14.56 14.04 -1.96
N VAL A 748 14.76 13.35 -0.84
CA VAL A 748 13.69 13.01 0.14
C VAL A 748 14.25 13.08 1.57
N PHE A 749 13.49 13.60 2.53
CA PHE A 749 13.75 13.44 3.96
C PHE A 749 12.99 12.26 4.55
N SER A 750 11.70 12.14 4.22
CA SER A 750 10.86 10.98 4.56
C SER A 750 9.73 10.81 3.53
N LEU A 751 9.23 9.57 3.39
CA LEU A 751 8.01 9.28 2.62
C LEU A 751 6.74 9.32 3.47
N ASP A 752 6.88 9.33 4.80
CA ASP A 752 5.75 9.27 5.73
C ASP A 752 5.86 10.18 6.96
N GLU A 753 6.87 11.06 7.06
CA GLU A 753 6.96 12.05 8.14
C GLU A 753 6.76 13.47 7.57
N GLY A 754 5.95 14.27 8.27
CA GLY A 754 5.46 15.56 7.78
C GLY A 754 6.37 16.76 8.07
N ALA A 755 5.81 17.95 7.91
CA ALA A 755 6.28 19.16 8.54
C ALA A 755 5.22 19.71 9.50
N ASP A 756 5.66 20.10 10.70
CA ASP A 756 4.82 20.44 11.85
C ASP A 756 5.28 21.77 12.48
N VAL A 757 4.31 22.61 12.88
CA VAL A 757 4.55 23.93 13.49
C VAL A 757 4.07 23.96 14.94
N GLY A 758 5.02 24.10 15.87
CA GLY A 758 4.76 24.08 17.32
C GLY A 758 4.94 22.71 17.98
N ALA A 759 5.18 21.66 17.21
CA ALA A 759 5.49 20.31 17.67
C ALA A 759 6.30 19.58 16.59
N ASP A 760 6.78 18.37 16.90
CA ASP A 760 7.25 17.34 15.98
C ASP A 760 6.41 16.09 16.31
N GLU A 761 5.38 15.85 15.50
CA GLU A 761 4.29 14.90 15.82
C GLU A 761 4.65 13.44 15.47
N ASP A 762 5.61 13.25 14.55
CA ASP A 762 6.04 11.94 14.06
C ASP A 762 7.23 11.42 14.90
N THR A 763 8.40 11.11 14.34
CA THR A 763 9.60 10.71 15.11
C THR A 763 10.63 11.84 15.21
N PRO A 764 11.34 12.02 16.35
CA PRO A 764 12.11 13.23 16.58
C PRO A 764 13.29 13.39 15.62
N VAL A 765 13.36 14.53 14.92
CA VAL A 765 14.52 14.88 14.09
C VAL A 765 15.80 14.98 14.93
N SER A 766 15.71 15.57 16.12
CA SER A 766 16.82 15.81 17.04
C SER A 766 16.67 15.04 18.34
N GLU A 767 17.76 14.45 18.84
CA GLU A 767 17.82 13.79 20.16
C GLU A 767 17.73 14.80 21.33
N ASP A 768 17.60 16.09 21.04
CA ASP A 768 17.48 17.14 22.04
C ASP A 768 16.09 17.24 22.68
N TYR A 769 15.06 16.66 22.07
CA TYR A 769 13.68 16.56 22.56
C TYR A 769 13.11 15.15 22.34
N ALA A 770 12.04 14.79 23.05
CA ALA A 770 11.45 13.47 22.98
C ALA A 770 10.19 13.44 22.09
N GLN A 771 9.91 12.28 21.49
CA GLN A 771 8.66 12.03 20.77
C GLN A 771 7.44 12.27 21.68
N GLY A 772 6.43 12.99 21.19
CA GLY A 772 5.22 13.32 21.96
C GLY A 772 5.44 14.21 23.19
N ASN A 773 6.65 14.72 23.43
CA ASN A 773 6.97 15.65 24.51
C ASN A 773 7.95 16.72 24.01
N ASN A 774 7.50 17.43 22.98
CA ASN A 774 8.27 18.43 22.26
C ASN A 774 7.46 19.69 21.89
N GLN A 775 6.20 19.80 22.34
CA GLN A 775 5.33 20.96 22.13
C GLN A 775 6.03 22.27 22.54
N PHE A 776 5.92 23.31 21.71
CA PHE A 776 6.44 24.62 22.01
C PHE A 776 5.72 25.23 23.22
N THR A 777 6.48 25.63 24.25
CA THR A 777 5.92 26.19 25.49
C THR A 777 5.83 27.72 25.48
N GLY A 778 6.23 28.35 24.37
CA GLY A 778 5.92 29.76 24.06
C GLY A 778 4.70 29.85 23.15
N LYS A 779 4.61 30.93 22.37
CA LYS A 779 3.63 31.07 21.30
C LYS A 779 4.31 31.40 19.97
N ILE A 780 3.85 30.81 18.88
CA ILE A 780 4.36 31.05 17.53
C ILE A 780 3.39 31.99 16.81
N VAL A 781 3.85 33.22 16.54
CA VAL A 781 3.04 34.21 15.82
C VAL A 781 2.91 33.82 14.34
N LYS A 782 4.03 33.36 13.76
CA LYS A 782 4.15 32.74 12.42
C LYS A 782 5.57 32.22 12.23
N VAL A 783 5.75 31.32 11.26
CA VAL A 783 7.07 30.97 10.68
C VAL A 783 7.02 31.25 9.19
N ILE A 784 8.05 31.86 8.64
CA ILE A 784 8.20 32.10 7.19
C ILE A 784 9.40 31.29 6.71
N VAL A 785 9.16 30.37 5.77
CA VAL A 785 10.23 29.66 5.06
C VAL A 785 10.38 30.29 3.68
N GLU A 786 11.58 30.75 3.35
CA GLU A 786 11.92 31.38 2.07
C GLU A 786 13.01 30.57 1.37
N THR A 787 12.88 30.36 0.07
CA THR A 787 13.81 29.56 -0.73
C THR A 787 14.25 30.34 -1.96
N GLN A 788 15.57 30.38 -2.19
CA GLN A 788 16.09 30.91 -3.44
C GLN A 788 15.76 29.95 -4.60
N ALA A 789 15.83 30.42 -5.84
CA ALA A 789 15.82 29.51 -6.98
C ALA A 789 16.96 28.49 -6.83
N PRO A 790 16.76 27.20 -7.22
CA PRO A 790 17.83 26.21 -7.18
C PRO A 790 19.05 26.71 -7.97
N ALA A 791 20.26 26.40 -7.47
CA ALA A 791 21.50 27.04 -7.89
C ALA A 791 22.01 26.53 -9.26
N ASN A 792 21.31 26.88 -10.34
CA ASN A 792 21.64 26.60 -11.74
C ASN A 792 22.12 25.15 -12.00
N ASP A 793 21.34 24.16 -11.58
CA ASP A 793 21.49 22.81 -12.09
C ASP A 793 20.95 22.79 -13.54
N ASN A 794 21.89 22.84 -14.50
CA ASN A 794 21.63 22.51 -15.90
C ASN A 794 22.06 21.04 -16.08
N PRO A 795 21.13 20.06 -16.02
CA PRO A 795 21.47 18.65 -16.18
C PRO A 795 21.76 18.36 -17.66
N SER A 796 23.04 18.44 -18.03
CA SER A 796 23.58 17.99 -19.32
C SER A 796 23.87 16.50 -19.32
#